data_AF-A0A3L7N9F8-F1
#
_entry.id   AF-A0A3L7N9F8-F1
#
_cell.length_a   1.000
_cell.length_b   1.000
_cell.length_c   1.000
_cell.angle_alpha   90.00
_cell.angle_beta   90.00
_cell.angle_gamma   90.00
#
_symmetry.space_group_name_H-M   'P 1'
#
loop_
_entity.id
_entity.type
_entity.pdbx_description
1 polymer ?
#
loop_
_entity_poly.entity_id
_entity_poly.type
_entity_poly.pdbx_seq_one_letter_code
_entity_poly.pdbx_strand_id
1 'polypeptide(L)'
;MAPARETGTYSCETRASDVFQNKWRVYKVRIKDHSHARFIGCLHPTPITRRMECRPEIPPTETASNNMSNRSATTTQFGKTMTHNFKYLLLTVVSLLVLGGEQACRAETPEEAATIGRKLGGIEKASTFVKLLKDTDAAKNLLFSSNGTTTVFVPTNKAFEKLSKERLQALADPENKQYLERVLTYHAAHNTRIDRYVLRRIGFLRSGLGQYLKVKPDRTGDVITVDAATIEEYDLACSNGVVHFIDTVLDPVELDLFEYLEKDGRFAILTKLIKRSGQTKLFQNRHDVYTVFAPTDEAFASLSKGTVDALLLPEKLDLLSDVIKTHIALGTWTVAKIPDVPPLGTPGIDVVNQYGQELVYRTANGRGTIDNITIGTADLVTRNGFVHVIDRPLLPKRDSIITALERNGGFGEFLNLARDAGIYNVLGQFQSQVTVFAPTDAALKSDALKERLQMLKDPANRERLRAVLLRHVVSGRILTTNSIDFLRFTSQIDARVDLIREGAKRTIQDVRIVETDILARNGVAHGIDGIIGEAMEVPDTDQTWQSFVGYVKDTIRGGSELYTAGKYSQAADYYARRGYELKARFAGNINRFYGIKVPDILNNDVLRNRDYDFASTAWSQRNKFLELQRLLETKTPLQIDEIELRIPEKKP
;
A
#
# COMPACT_ATOMS: atom_id res chain seq x y z
N MET A 1 -12.86 51.83 -37.47
CA MET A 1 -11.53 52.28 -37.94
C MET A 1 -10.47 51.57 -37.10
N ALA A 2 -9.47 50.94 -37.73
CA ALA A 2 -8.19 50.61 -37.10
C ALA A 2 -7.20 51.77 -37.35
N PRO A 3 -6.03 51.86 -36.67
CA PRO A 3 -4.84 51.04 -36.96
C PRO A 3 -4.00 50.65 -35.69
N ALA A 4 -2.87 49.91 -35.73
CA ALA A 4 -2.40 48.81 -36.60
C ALA A 4 -1.07 48.23 -36.05
N ARG A 5 -0.87 46.88 -36.19
CA ARG A 5 0.40 46.15 -36.43
C ARG A 5 1.55 46.24 -35.38
N GLU A 6 2.55 45.35 -35.31
CA GLU A 6 3.08 44.32 -36.24
C GLU A 6 3.27 42.91 -35.62
N THR A 7 3.44 41.91 -36.49
CA THR A 7 3.71 40.50 -36.18
C THR A 7 4.90 39.98 -36.99
N GLY A 8 5.84 39.26 -36.37
CA GLY A 8 6.95 38.58 -37.05
C GLY A 8 6.77 37.06 -37.11
N THR A 9 6.94 36.47 -38.29
CA THR A 9 6.79 35.03 -38.57
C THR A 9 8.14 34.34 -38.77
N TYR A 10 8.23 33.05 -38.43
CA TYR A 10 9.26 32.15 -38.96
C TYR A 10 8.61 30.82 -39.36
N SER A 11 8.84 30.41 -40.61
CA SER A 11 8.44 29.12 -41.16
C SER A 11 9.57 28.09 -40.98
N CYS A 12 9.24 26.81 -41.11
CA CYS A 12 10.22 25.72 -41.14
C CYS A 12 10.03 24.92 -42.43
N GLU A 13 10.98 24.99 -43.35
CA GLU A 13 11.00 24.16 -44.56
C GLU A 13 11.77 22.87 -44.31
N THR A 14 11.19 21.74 -44.70
CA THR A 14 11.87 20.45 -44.79
C THR A 14 12.17 20.09 -46.24
N ARG A 15 13.44 19.85 -46.56
CA ARG A 15 13.87 19.03 -47.71
C ARG A 15 14.76 17.91 -47.22
N ALA A 16 14.59 16.73 -47.82
CA ALA A 16 15.35 15.53 -47.48
C ALA A 16 16.20 15.08 -48.66
N SER A 17 17.49 14.81 -48.40
CA SER A 17 18.27 13.80 -49.11
C SER A 17 19.49 13.37 -48.27
N ASP A 18 20.00 12.18 -48.58
CA ASP A 18 21.38 11.72 -48.36
C ASP A 18 21.84 11.23 -46.97
N VAL A 19 21.47 9.96 -46.73
CA VAL A 19 22.33 8.78 -46.40
C VAL A 19 23.68 8.97 -45.66
N PHE A 20 23.89 8.06 -44.69
CA PHE A 20 25.16 7.51 -44.13
C PHE A 20 25.70 7.98 -42.76
N GLN A 21 25.79 6.97 -41.88
CA GLN A 21 26.75 6.71 -40.80
C GLN A 21 26.75 7.53 -39.48
N ASN A 22 26.39 6.80 -38.41
CA ASN A 22 27.08 6.75 -37.10
C ASN A 22 27.87 7.99 -36.63
N LYS A 23 27.30 8.73 -35.66
CA LYS A 23 28.02 9.10 -34.42
C LYS A 23 27.09 9.62 -33.33
N TRP A 24 27.29 9.11 -32.11
CA TRP A 24 26.72 9.62 -30.88
C TRP A 24 27.18 11.06 -30.62
N ARG A 25 26.30 11.93 -30.09
CA ARG A 25 26.69 13.18 -29.43
C ARG A 25 26.00 13.33 -28.08
N VAL A 26 26.82 13.43 -27.04
CA VAL A 26 26.40 13.76 -25.67
C VAL A 26 26.22 15.27 -25.57
N TYR A 27 25.03 15.73 -25.19
CA TYR A 27 24.80 17.14 -24.86
C TYR A 27 24.88 17.36 -23.35
N LYS A 28 25.88 18.14 -22.93
CA LYS A 28 26.16 18.46 -21.52
C LYS A 28 25.43 19.74 -21.13
N VAL A 29 24.17 19.63 -20.71
CA VAL A 29 23.39 20.80 -20.25
C VAL A 29 23.86 21.22 -18.86
N ARG A 30 24.34 22.46 -18.74
CA ARG A 30 24.80 23.08 -17.50
C ARG A 30 23.85 24.23 -17.16
N ILE A 31 22.91 24.00 -16.25
CA ILE A 31 22.01 25.06 -15.78
C ILE A 31 22.69 25.77 -14.61
N LYS A 32 22.76 27.10 -14.69
CA LYS A 32 23.15 28.00 -13.61
C LYS A 32 21.91 28.72 -13.08
N ASP A 33 21.93 28.94 -11.77
CA ASP A 33 21.13 29.87 -10.98
C ASP A 33 19.63 29.61 -10.78
N HIS A 34 19.20 30.00 -9.58
CA HIS A 34 17.89 29.74 -9.00
C HIS A 34 16.93 30.90 -9.27
N SER A 35 15.69 30.59 -9.68
CA SER A 35 14.48 31.09 -9.02
C SER A 35 13.19 30.53 -9.62
N HIS A 36 12.24 30.21 -8.75
CA HIS A 36 10.79 30.05 -8.98
C HIS A 36 10.27 29.53 -10.33
N ALA A 37 9.89 28.24 -10.35
CA ALA A 37 8.85 27.74 -11.26
C ALA A 37 7.94 26.74 -10.54
N ARG A 38 6.71 27.16 -10.19
CA ARG A 38 5.63 26.25 -9.80
C ARG A 38 5.02 25.67 -11.08
N PHE A 39 4.93 24.35 -11.21
CA PHE A 39 4.13 23.75 -12.28
C PHE A 39 2.65 23.73 -11.89
N ILE A 40 1.85 24.51 -12.61
CA ILE A 40 0.38 24.43 -12.60
C ILE A 40 0.01 23.57 -13.81
N GLY A 41 -0.59 22.40 -13.56
CA GLY A 41 -1.09 21.52 -14.62
C GLY A 41 -2.56 21.77 -14.90
N CYS A 42 -2.89 22.16 -16.13
CA CYS A 42 -4.27 22.21 -16.64
C CYS A 42 -4.46 21.16 -17.75
N LEU A 43 -5.54 20.38 -17.65
CA LEU A 43 -6.05 19.45 -18.67
C LEU A 43 -6.84 20.23 -19.74
N HIS A 44 -6.81 19.89 -21.04
CA HIS A 44 -7.69 18.94 -21.77
C HIS A 44 -7.59 19.25 -23.30
N PRO A 45 -8.26 18.54 -24.26
CA PRO A 45 -8.67 17.13 -24.34
C PRO A 45 -8.46 16.42 -25.73
N THR A 46 -8.50 15.07 -25.75
CA THR A 46 -8.89 14.17 -26.90
C THR A 46 -8.04 14.14 -28.21
N PRO A 47 -8.23 13.12 -29.10
CA PRO A 47 -8.36 11.67 -28.86
C PRO A 47 -7.40 10.82 -29.74
N ILE A 48 -7.06 9.59 -29.34
CA ILE A 48 -6.39 8.63 -30.23
C ILE A 48 -7.12 7.28 -30.22
N THR A 49 -7.66 6.90 -31.37
CA THR A 49 -8.03 5.53 -31.71
C THR A 49 -6.90 4.87 -32.50
N ARG A 50 -6.46 3.68 -32.09
CA ARG A 50 -6.02 2.61 -33.01
C ARG A 50 -5.84 1.27 -32.30
N ARG A 51 -6.06 0.20 -33.07
CA ARG A 51 -6.08 -1.20 -32.64
C ARG A 51 -4.71 -1.71 -32.21
N MET A 52 -4.69 -2.59 -31.22
CA MET A 52 -3.65 -3.61 -31.10
C MET A 52 -4.05 -4.81 -31.96
N GLU A 53 -3.14 -5.25 -32.84
CA GLU A 53 -3.17 -6.60 -33.44
C GLU A 53 -1.83 -7.27 -33.08
N CYS A 54 -1.90 -8.45 -32.48
CA CYS A 54 -0.71 -9.20 -32.08
C CYS A 54 -0.08 -9.93 -33.28
N ARG A 55 1.25 -10.01 -33.33
CA ARG A 55 2.00 -10.98 -34.14
C ARG A 55 2.89 -11.84 -33.25
N PRO A 56 3.05 -13.14 -33.56
CA PRO A 56 3.87 -14.05 -32.76
C PRO A 56 5.37 -13.95 -33.12
N GLU A 57 6.22 -14.17 -32.12
CA GLU A 57 7.68 -14.22 -32.27
C GLU A 57 8.18 -15.63 -32.66
N ILE A 58 9.33 -15.68 -33.33
CA ILE A 58 10.04 -16.90 -33.74
C ILE A 58 11.37 -16.97 -32.96
N PRO A 59 11.75 -18.12 -32.39
CA PRO A 59 13.00 -18.24 -31.64
C PRO A 59 14.22 -18.45 -32.57
N PRO A 60 15.41 -17.93 -32.21
CA PRO A 60 16.64 -18.19 -32.95
C PRO A 60 17.29 -19.53 -32.58
N THR A 61 17.95 -20.13 -33.57
CA THR A 61 18.80 -21.32 -33.47
C THR A 61 20.18 -21.00 -32.90
N GLU A 62 20.80 -21.96 -32.20
CA GLU A 62 22.27 -22.00 -32.07
C GLU A 62 22.83 -23.43 -32.14
N THR A 63 24.12 -23.54 -32.51
CA THR A 63 24.75 -24.75 -33.04
C THR A 63 25.60 -25.55 -32.04
N ALA A 64 25.81 -26.83 -32.37
CA ALA A 64 26.49 -27.87 -31.59
C ALA A 64 27.90 -27.51 -31.06
N SER A 65 28.38 -28.13 -29.97
CA SER A 65 29.07 -29.43 -30.08
C SER A 65 29.29 -30.19 -28.76
N ASN A 66 29.19 -31.53 -28.86
CA ASN A 66 29.98 -32.62 -28.24
C ASN A 66 30.78 -32.35 -26.93
N ASN A 67 30.81 -33.24 -25.93
CA ASN A 67 31.03 -34.70 -26.07
C ASN A 67 30.65 -35.51 -24.79
N MET A 68 30.43 -36.83 -24.96
CA MET A 68 30.65 -37.99 -24.04
C MET A 68 30.80 -37.76 -22.51
N SER A 69 30.30 -38.59 -21.57
CA SER A 69 29.47 -39.82 -21.52
C SER A 69 29.18 -40.14 -20.00
N ASN A 70 28.63 -41.24 -19.48
CA ASN A 70 28.20 -42.55 -20.01
C ASN A 70 27.16 -43.25 -19.09
N ARG A 71 26.27 -44.05 -19.69
CA ARG A 71 25.57 -45.28 -19.19
C ARG A 71 25.33 -45.53 -17.67
N SER A 72 24.05 -45.81 -17.37
CA SER A 72 23.55 -47.21 -17.29
C SER A 72 22.08 -47.28 -17.72
N ALA A 73 21.65 -48.38 -18.36
CA ALA A 73 20.34 -48.50 -19.00
C ALA A 73 19.80 -49.95 -19.01
N THR A 74 18.48 -50.08 -19.06
CA THR A 74 17.68 -51.27 -19.42
C THR A 74 16.29 -50.73 -19.82
N THR A 75 15.90 -50.53 -21.08
CA THR A 75 15.84 -51.38 -22.30
C THR A 75 14.57 -52.23 -22.40
N THR A 76 13.66 -51.85 -23.33
CA THR A 76 12.96 -52.64 -24.38
C THR A 76 11.85 -51.76 -24.97
N GLN A 77 11.81 -51.25 -26.22
CA GLN A 77 12.59 -51.39 -27.47
C GLN A 77 12.06 -52.34 -28.57
N PHE A 78 10.94 -51.95 -29.20
CA PHE A 78 10.57 -52.27 -30.60
C PHE A 78 9.89 -51.02 -31.21
N GLY A 79 10.00 -50.66 -32.49
CA GLY A 79 10.78 -51.17 -33.62
C GLY A 79 10.38 -50.38 -34.88
N LYS A 80 11.34 -49.75 -35.58
CA LYS A 80 11.10 -48.76 -36.68
C LYS A 80 10.50 -49.38 -37.96
N THR A 81 9.74 -48.60 -38.74
CA THR A 81 9.92 -48.52 -40.21
C THR A 81 9.31 -47.27 -40.88
N MET A 82 10.12 -46.67 -41.76
CA MET A 82 9.85 -45.90 -43.00
C MET A 82 8.82 -44.75 -43.10
N THR A 83 9.37 -43.66 -43.62
CA THR A 83 8.75 -42.58 -44.40
C THR A 83 8.15 -43.04 -45.73
N HIS A 84 6.92 -42.63 -46.07
CA HIS A 84 6.62 -41.88 -47.31
C HIS A 84 5.14 -41.44 -47.40
N ASN A 85 4.91 -40.34 -48.13
CA ASN A 85 3.67 -39.98 -48.83
C ASN A 85 2.40 -39.67 -47.99
N PHE A 86 2.30 -38.45 -47.47
CA PHE A 86 1.01 -37.78 -47.20
C PHE A 86 0.91 -36.45 -47.96
N LYS A 87 0.73 -36.55 -49.29
CA LYS A 87 0.42 -35.40 -50.18
C LYS A 87 -1.06 -35.33 -50.59
N TYR A 88 -1.92 -36.15 -49.96
CA TYR A 88 -3.33 -36.38 -50.32
C TYR A 88 -4.30 -36.36 -49.13
N LEU A 89 -4.05 -35.54 -48.10
CA LEU A 89 -5.00 -35.32 -47.00
C LEU A 89 -5.14 -33.84 -46.61
N LEU A 90 -5.29 -32.98 -47.62
CA LEU A 90 -5.65 -31.56 -47.45
C LEU A 90 -6.91 -31.17 -48.25
N LEU A 91 -7.69 -32.15 -48.69
CA LEU A 91 -8.82 -31.96 -49.63
C LEU A 91 -10.13 -32.64 -49.20
N THR A 92 -10.19 -33.22 -47.99
CA THR A 92 -11.38 -33.90 -47.46
C THR A 92 -11.92 -33.32 -46.14
N VAL A 93 -11.20 -32.39 -45.49
CA VAL A 93 -11.66 -31.72 -44.26
C VAL A 93 -12.42 -30.41 -44.55
N VAL A 94 -12.31 -29.86 -45.76
CA VAL A 94 -12.97 -28.61 -46.17
C VAL A 94 -14.47 -28.80 -46.48
N SER A 95 -14.94 -30.05 -46.66
CA SER A 95 -16.34 -30.35 -47.03
C SER A 95 -17.23 -30.85 -45.88
N LEU A 96 -16.74 -30.83 -44.63
CA LEU A 96 -17.54 -31.20 -43.44
C LEU A 96 -17.72 -30.04 -42.44
N LEU A 97 -17.53 -28.80 -42.91
CA LEU A 97 -17.68 -27.56 -42.13
C LEU A 97 -18.75 -26.61 -42.68
N VAL A 98 -19.64 -27.11 -43.56
CA VAL A 98 -20.68 -26.29 -44.25
C VAL A 98 -22.12 -26.68 -43.86
N LEU A 99 -22.31 -27.67 -42.98
CA LEU A 99 -23.63 -28.11 -42.48
C LEU A 99 -23.73 -28.20 -40.95
N GLY A 100 -22.83 -27.53 -40.23
CA GLY A 100 -23.08 -27.07 -38.87
C GLY A 100 -23.34 -25.58 -38.95
N GLY A 101 -24.57 -25.14 -38.70
CA GLY A 101 -24.95 -23.75 -38.90
C GLY A 101 -24.09 -22.78 -38.09
N GLU A 102 -23.72 -21.66 -38.70
CA GLU A 102 -23.15 -20.52 -37.99
C GLU A 102 -24.18 -19.96 -36.99
N GLN A 103 -24.26 -20.57 -35.81
CA GLN A 103 -24.53 -19.80 -34.61
C GLN A 103 -23.28 -18.95 -34.33
N ALA A 104 -23.12 -17.91 -35.16
CA ALA A 104 -22.44 -16.71 -34.74
C ALA A 104 -22.99 -16.36 -33.36
N CYS A 105 -22.10 -16.13 -32.38
CA CYS A 105 -22.50 -15.66 -31.07
C CYS A 105 -23.13 -14.27 -31.23
N ARG A 106 -24.44 -14.26 -31.50
CA ARG A 106 -25.28 -13.07 -31.55
C ARG A 106 -25.15 -12.45 -30.18
N ALA A 107 -24.54 -11.26 -30.12
CA ALA A 107 -24.59 -10.47 -28.91
C ALA A 107 -26.08 -10.28 -28.58
N GLU A 108 -26.53 -10.80 -27.43
CA GLU A 108 -27.91 -10.61 -26.99
C GLU A 108 -28.22 -9.13 -27.08
N THR A 109 -29.28 -8.80 -27.81
CA THR A 109 -29.83 -7.45 -27.76
C THR A 109 -30.19 -7.13 -26.29
N PRO A 110 -30.23 -5.85 -25.88
CA PRO A 110 -30.78 -5.50 -24.57
C PRO A 110 -32.20 -6.04 -24.34
N GLU A 111 -32.95 -6.32 -25.41
CA GLU A 111 -34.27 -6.98 -25.42
C GLU A 111 -34.23 -8.51 -25.23
N GLU A 112 -33.09 -9.17 -25.47
CA GLU A 112 -32.87 -10.61 -25.20
C GLU A 112 -32.21 -10.81 -23.82
N ALA A 113 -31.30 -9.93 -23.41
CA ALA A 113 -30.52 -10.06 -22.18
C ALA A 113 -31.36 -10.00 -20.88
N ALA A 114 -31.20 -10.98 -19.99
CA ALA A 114 -31.99 -11.14 -18.76
C ALA A 114 -31.62 -10.15 -17.62
N THR A 115 -31.89 -8.86 -17.87
CA THR A 115 -31.60 -7.72 -16.98
C THR A 115 -32.43 -7.71 -15.70
N ILE A 116 -31.96 -6.98 -14.69
CA ILE A 116 -32.68 -6.71 -13.43
C ILE A 116 -34.10 -6.20 -13.73
N GLY A 117 -34.24 -5.23 -14.62
CA GLY A 117 -35.55 -4.67 -15.01
C GLY A 117 -36.52 -5.70 -15.58
N ARG A 118 -36.05 -6.56 -16.50
CA ARG A 118 -36.91 -7.62 -17.07
C ARG A 118 -37.27 -8.67 -16.03
N LYS A 119 -36.29 -9.16 -15.24
CA LYS A 119 -36.55 -10.17 -14.22
C LYS A 119 -37.52 -9.68 -13.15
N LEU A 120 -37.33 -8.48 -12.62
CA LEU A 120 -38.25 -7.88 -11.65
C LEU A 120 -39.64 -7.61 -12.23
N GLY A 121 -39.74 -7.24 -13.50
CA GLY A 121 -41.02 -7.02 -14.18
C GLY A 121 -41.94 -8.25 -14.23
N GLY A 122 -41.39 -9.46 -14.09
CA GLY A 122 -42.15 -10.72 -14.00
C GLY A 122 -42.36 -11.24 -12.58
N ILE A 123 -41.93 -10.52 -11.54
CA ILE A 123 -41.97 -10.97 -10.14
C ILE A 123 -43.03 -10.20 -9.36
N GLU A 124 -44.17 -10.84 -9.10
CA GLU A 124 -45.34 -10.23 -8.46
C GLU A 124 -45.02 -9.55 -7.13
N LYS A 125 -44.23 -10.20 -6.27
CA LYS A 125 -43.82 -9.68 -4.96
C LYS A 125 -42.96 -8.41 -4.99
N ALA A 126 -42.51 -7.97 -6.16
CA ALA A 126 -41.71 -6.76 -6.37
C ALA A 126 -42.46 -5.67 -7.16
N SER A 127 -43.75 -5.90 -7.47
CA SER A 127 -44.53 -5.03 -8.36
C SER A 127 -44.63 -3.58 -7.89
N THR A 128 -44.74 -3.33 -6.58
CA THR A 128 -44.76 -1.97 -6.01
C THR A 128 -43.43 -1.23 -6.24
N PHE A 129 -42.29 -1.89 -6.01
CA PHE A 129 -40.96 -1.32 -6.26
C PHE A 129 -40.73 -1.02 -7.75
N VAL A 130 -41.12 -1.96 -8.63
CA VAL A 130 -41.01 -1.78 -10.09
C VAL A 130 -41.91 -0.65 -10.59
N LYS A 131 -43.09 -0.46 -9.99
CA LYS A 131 -43.98 0.67 -10.33
C LYS A 131 -43.31 2.00 -9.96
N LEU A 132 -42.91 2.18 -8.69
CA LEU A 132 -42.25 3.40 -8.21
C LEU A 132 -40.97 3.72 -9.01
N LEU A 133 -40.20 2.70 -9.42
CA LEU A 133 -39.04 2.90 -10.28
C LEU A 133 -39.40 3.46 -11.65
N LYS A 134 -40.44 2.94 -12.32
CA LYS A 134 -40.85 3.43 -13.66
C LYS A 134 -41.20 4.92 -13.68
N ASP A 135 -41.64 5.45 -12.55
CA ASP A 135 -42.00 6.87 -12.38
C ASP A 135 -40.76 7.76 -12.14
N THR A 136 -39.54 7.19 -12.14
CA THR A 136 -38.25 7.88 -11.93
C THR A 136 -37.24 7.69 -13.06
N ASP A 137 -36.32 8.65 -13.22
CA ASP A 137 -35.24 8.50 -14.22
C ASP A 137 -34.13 7.56 -13.73
N ALA A 138 -34.06 7.31 -12.42
CA ALA A 138 -33.16 6.32 -11.80
C ALA A 138 -33.32 4.90 -12.36
N ALA A 139 -34.53 4.53 -12.83
CA ALA A 139 -34.79 3.22 -13.42
C ALA A 139 -33.91 2.88 -14.63
N LYS A 140 -33.56 3.86 -15.49
CA LYS A 140 -32.72 3.61 -16.67
C LYS A 140 -31.35 3.08 -16.27
N ASN A 141 -30.75 3.69 -15.24
CA ASN A 141 -29.42 3.31 -14.75
C ASN A 141 -29.46 2.05 -13.87
N LEU A 142 -30.47 1.91 -13.01
CA LEU A 142 -30.58 0.81 -12.04
C LEU A 142 -31.04 -0.52 -12.65
N LEU A 143 -31.99 -0.48 -13.59
CA LEU A 143 -32.67 -1.68 -14.08
C LEU A 143 -32.13 -2.17 -15.43
N PHE A 144 -31.74 -1.25 -16.31
CA PHE A 144 -31.52 -1.53 -17.74
C PHE A 144 -30.12 -1.19 -18.26
N SER A 145 -29.26 -0.53 -17.47
CA SER A 145 -27.87 -0.31 -17.87
C SER A 145 -27.16 -1.66 -18.11
N SER A 146 -26.55 -1.81 -19.28
CA SER A 146 -25.59 -2.87 -19.60
C SER A 146 -24.15 -2.51 -19.19
N ASN A 147 -23.92 -1.26 -18.81
CA ASN A 147 -22.60 -0.73 -18.49
C ASN A 147 -22.38 -0.80 -16.98
N GLY A 148 -21.67 -1.84 -16.55
CA GLY A 148 -21.38 -2.11 -15.14
C GLY A 148 -22.33 -3.12 -14.49
N THR A 149 -21.91 -3.69 -13.36
CA THR A 149 -22.74 -4.59 -12.54
C THR A 149 -23.34 -3.83 -11.36
N THR A 150 -24.60 -4.12 -11.01
CA THR A 150 -25.25 -3.52 -9.83
C THR A 150 -25.79 -4.60 -8.89
N THR A 151 -25.60 -4.42 -7.59
CA THR A 151 -26.28 -5.21 -6.55
C THR A 151 -27.50 -4.40 -6.08
N VAL A 152 -28.71 -4.95 -6.16
CA VAL A 152 -29.94 -4.24 -5.76
C VAL A 152 -30.67 -5.00 -4.66
N PHE A 153 -30.97 -4.31 -3.57
CA PHE A 153 -31.86 -4.79 -2.51
C PHE A 153 -33.28 -4.33 -2.83
N VAL A 154 -34.17 -5.28 -3.12
CA VAL A 154 -35.52 -5.01 -3.61
C VAL A 154 -36.52 -5.26 -2.47
N PRO A 155 -37.18 -4.22 -1.93
CA PRO A 155 -38.22 -4.42 -0.94
C PRO A 155 -39.40 -5.17 -1.55
N THR A 156 -39.87 -6.19 -0.85
CA THR A 156 -41.08 -6.92 -1.26
C THR A 156 -42.33 -6.07 -1.02
N ASN A 157 -43.48 -6.43 -1.60
CA ASN A 157 -44.73 -5.69 -1.38
C ASN A 157 -45.09 -5.61 0.13
N LYS A 158 -44.78 -6.68 0.89
CA LYS A 158 -44.88 -6.72 2.37
C LYS A 158 -44.02 -5.66 3.06
N ALA A 159 -42.87 -5.30 2.49
CA ALA A 159 -42.02 -4.22 3.01
C ALA A 159 -42.69 -2.85 2.89
N PHE A 160 -43.43 -2.61 1.80
CA PHE A 160 -44.23 -1.40 1.62
C PHE A 160 -45.49 -1.40 2.51
N GLU A 161 -46.12 -2.55 2.74
CA GLU A 161 -47.26 -2.68 3.67
C GLU A 161 -46.91 -2.33 5.13
N LYS A 162 -45.63 -2.45 5.53
CA LYS A 162 -45.12 -2.01 6.84
C LYS A 162 -44.99 -0.49 6.99
N LEU A 163 -45.00 0.28 5.89
CA LEU A 163 -44.83 1.74 5.94
C LEU A 163 -46.11 2.46 6.40
N SER A 164 -45.94 3.62 7.03
CA SER A 164 -47.09 4.48 7.38
C SER A 164 -47.77 5.03 6.12
N LYS A 165 -49.06 5.41 6.23
CA LYS A 165 -49.82 5.95 5.09
C LYS A 165 -49.21 7.24 4.56
N GLU A 166 -48.75 8.09 5.47
CA GLU A 166 -48.07 9.37 5.18
C GLU A 166 -46.74 9.10 4.45
N ARG A 167 -46.01 8.05 4.86
CA ARG A 167 -44.75 7.65 4.24
C ARG A 167 -44.97 7.11 2.82
N LEU A 168 -45.98 6.28 2.60
CA LEU A 168 -46.35 5.77 1.29
C LEU A 168 -46.82 6.89 0.36
N GLN A 169 -47.62 7.84 0.87
CA GLN A 169 -48.04 9.02 0.12
C GLN A 169 -46.83 9.88 -0.28
N ALA A 170 -45.92 10.17 0.65
CA ALA A 170 -44.71 10.95 0.36
C ALA A 170 -43.76 10.28 -0.67
N LEU A 171 -43.75 8.95 -0.75
CA LEU A 171 -43.00 8.21 -1.78
C LEU A 171 -43.72 8.15 -3.13
N ALA A 172 -45.05 8.24 -3.15
CA ALA A 172 -45.86 8.18 -4.38
C ALA A 172 -46.20 9.58 -4.96
N ASP A 173 -45.93 10.65 -4.22
CA ASP A 173 -46.20 12.03 -4.59
C ASP A 173 -45.22 12.50 -5.70
N PRO A 174 -45.71 12.92 -6.89
CA PRO A 174 -44.87 13.43 -7.96
C PRO A 174 -44.00 14.64 -7.58
N GLU A 175 -44.45 15.49 -6.65
CA GLU A 175 -43.65 16.63 -6.16
C GLU A 175 -42.39 16.16 -5.39
N ASN A 176 -42.46 14.96 -4.81
CA ASN A 176 -41.36 14.33 -4.07
C ASN A 176 -40.47 13.42 -4.94
N LYS A 177 -40.51 13.52 -6.28
CA LYS A 177 -39.72 12.66 -7.18
C LYS A 177 -38.23 12.60 -6.84
N GLN A 178 -37.59 13.72 -6.48
CA GLN A 178 -36.18 13.73 -6.07
C GLN A 178 -35.92 12.92 -4.79
N TYR A 179 -36.89 12.90 -3.87
CA TYR A 179 -36.80 12.13 -2.65
C TYR A 179 -36.95 10.63 -2.93
N LEU A 180 -37.93 10.25 -3.76
CA LEU A 180 -38.09 8.88 -4.24
C LEU A 180 -36.83 8.39 -4.97
N GLU A 181 -36.26 9.19 -5.87
CA GLU A 181 -35.01 8.87 -6.57
C GLU A 181 -33.84 8.62 -5.61
N ARG A 182 -33.73 9.39 -4.52
CA ARG A 182 -32.73 9.14 -3.48
C ARG A 182 -32.96 7.80 -2.78
N VAL A 183 -34.18 7.52 -2.33
CA VAL A 183 -34.54 6.26 -1.67
C VAL A 183 -34.23 5.08 -2.59
N LEU A 184 -34.68 5.11 -3.85
CA LEU A 184 -34.44 4.04 -4.82
C LEU A 184 -32.95 3.85 -5.17
N THR A 185 -32.17 4.93 -5.21
CA THR A 185 -30.71 4.87 -5.46
C THR A 185 -29.94 4.33 -4.25
N TYR A 186 -30.46 4.51 -3.03
CA TYR A 186 -29.87 3.95 -1.80
C TYR A 186 -30.01 2.42 -1.72
N HIS A 187 -31.09 1.87 -2.29
CA HIS A 187 -31.34 0.43 -2.39
C HIS A 187 -30.37 -0.33 -3.31
N ALA A 188 -29.49 0.35 -4.03
CA ALA A 188 -28.55 -0.27 -4.95
C ALA A 188 -27.10 0.05 -4.60
N ALA A 189 -26.18 -0.82 -4.99
CA ALA A 189 -24.74 -0.61 -4.95
C ALA A 189 -24.17 -0.79 -6.37
N HIS A 190 -23.74 0.32 -6.98
CA HIS A 190 -23.21 0.33 -8.34
C HIS A 190 -21.79 -0.23 -8.44
N ASN A 191 -21.43 -0.71 -9.63
CA ASN A 191 -20.14 -1.33 -9.95
C ASN A 191 -19.76 -2.52 -9.05
N THR A 192 -20.76 -3.21 -8.50
CA THR A 192 -20.55 -4.37 -7.62
C THR A 192 -21.54 -5.49 -7.94
N ARG A 193 -21.08 -6.74 -7.80
CA ARG A 193 -21.90 -7.96 -7.87
C ARG A 193 -21.65 -8.78 -6.61
N ILE A 194 -22.36 -8.43 -5.54
CA ILE A 194 -22.17 -8.99 -4.20
C ILE A 194 -23.21 -10.09 -3.97
N ASP A 195 -22.75 -11.33 -3.90
CA ASP A 195 -23.58 -12.49 -3.55
C ASP A 195 -23.69 -12.70 -2.03
N ARG A 196 -24.51 -13.65 -1.58
CA ARG A 196 -24.65 -14.04 -0.17
C ARG A 196 -23.32 -14.45 0.46
N TYR A 197 -22.41 -15.06 -0.29
CA TYR A 197 -21.10 -15.51 0.20
C TYR A 197 -20.15 -14.33 0.48
N VAL A 198 -20.26 -13.22 -0.25
CA VAL A 198 -19.57 -11.96 0.06
C VAL A 198 -20.30 -11.19 1.17
N LEU A 199 -21.63 -11.10 1.14
CA LEU A 199 -22.44 -10.44 2.19
C LEU A 199 -22.12 -10.99 3.60
N ARG A 200 -21.90 -12.31 3.73
CA ARG A 200 -21.49 -12.98 4.99
C ARG A 200 -20.18 -12.47 5.60
N ARG A 201 -19.35 -11.72 4.86
CA ARG A 201 -17.96 -11.38 5.24
C ARG A 201 -17.63 -9.89 5.10
N ILE A 202 -18.63 -9.04 4.90
CA ILE A 202 -18.50 -7.57 4.91
C ILE A 202 -19.39 -6.99 6.00
N GLY A 203 -18.98 -5.85 6.57
CA GLY A 203 -19.77 -5.08 7.52
C GLY A 203 -20.47 -3.87 6.90
N PHE A 204 -19.97 -3.38 5.76
CA PHE A 204 -20.68 -2.36 4.98
C PHE A 204 -20.56 -2.57 3.47
N LEU A 205 -21.52 -2.02 2.74
CA LEU A 205 -21.54 -1.92 1.28
C LEU A 205 -21.83 -0.47 0.88
N ARG A 206 -21.16 0.05 -0.15
CA ARG A 206 -21.39 1.43 -0.61
C ARG A 206 -22.59 1.49 -1.57
N SER A 207 -23.63 2.22 -1.18
CA SER A 207 -24.83 2.48 -1.99
C SER A 207 -24.53 3.38 -3.20
N GLY A 208 -25.47 3.46 -4.14
CA GLY A 208 -25.42 4.33 -5.31
C GLY A 208 -25.46 5.82 -4.95
N LEU A 209 -26.02 6.17 -3.78
CA LEU A 209 -25.93 7.53 -3.21
C LEU A 209 -24.52 7.87 -2.67
N GLY A 210 -23.60 6.91 -2.66
CA GLY A 210 -22.27 7.06 -2.06
C GLY A 210 -22.25 6.90 -0.53
N GLN A 211 -23.41 6.78 0.11
CA GLN A 211 -23.58 6.42 1.53
C GLN A 211 -23.33 4.93 1.77
N TYR A 212 -23.17 4.51 3.02
CA TYR A 212 -22.88 3.13 3.38
C TYR A 212 -24.10 2.42 3.96
N LEU A 213 -24.30 1.18 3.51
CA LEU A 213 -25.30 0.25 4.00
C LEU A 213 -24.65 -0.69 5.03
N LYS A 214 -25.20 -0.81 6.24
CA LYS A 214 -24.63 -1.67 7.30
C LYS A 214 -25.09 -3.12 7.13
N VAL A 215 -24.17 -3.99 6.73
CA VAL A 215 -24.40 -5.43 6.55
C VAL A 215 -24.06 -6.15 7.85
N LYS A 216 -25.00 -6.97 8.35
CA LYS A 216 -24.79 -7.81 9.53
C LYS A 216 -25.34 -9.22 9.30
N PRO A 217 -24.49 -10.26 9.19
CA PRO A 217 -24.93 -11.63 9.36
C PRO A 217 -25.35 -11.87 10.83
N ASP A 218 -26.25 -12.83 11.03
CA ASP A 218 -26.56 -13.40 12.34
C ASP A 218 -25.43 -14.33 12.84
N ARG A 219 -25.67 -15.03 13.95
CA ARG A 219 -24.65 -15.91 14.57
C ARG A 219 -24.29 -17.14 13.74
N THR A 220 -25.19 -17.62 12.87
CA THR A 220 -24.89 -18.77 12.00
C THR A 220 -24.42 -18.32 10.60
N GLY A 221 -24.63 -17.06 10.26
CA GLY A 221 -24.44 -16.48 8.94
C GLY A 221 -25.61 -16.76 7.99
N ASP A 222 -26.70 -17.38 8.43
CA ASP A 222 -27.80 -17.77 7.56
C ASP A 222 -28.77 -16.62 7.29
N VAL A 223 -29.12 -15.84 8.31
CA VAL A 223 -29.87 -14.59 8.13
C VAL A 223 -28.90 -13.43 8.01
N ILE A 224 -29.05 -12.60 6.99
CA ILE A 224 -28.28 -11.37 6.80
C ILE A 224 -29.23 -10.19 6.81
N THR A 225 -28.86 -9.14 7.55
CA THR A 225 -29.55 -7.86 7.55
C THR A 225 -28.72 -6.77 6.87
N VAL A 226 -29.40 -5.84 6.22
CA VAL A 226 -28.83 -4.65 5.57
C VAL A 226 -29.59 -3.44 6.10
N ASP A 227 -28.94 -2.59 6.89
CA ASP A 227 -29.55 -1.51 7.67
C ASP A 227 -30.83 -1.94 8.42
N ALA A 228 -30.73 -3.08 9.10
CA ALA A 228 -31.79 -3.77 9.84
C ALA A 228 -32.95 -4.34 8.98
N ALA A 229 -33.00 -4.12 7.67
CA ALA A 229 -33.87 -4.90 6.79
C ALA A 229 -33.34 -6.33 6.65
N THR A 230 -34.21 -7.33 6.75
CA THR A 230 -33.83 -8.75 6.60
C THR A 230 -33.87 -9.16 5.14
N ILE A 231 -32.84 -9.84 4.64
CA ILE A 231 -32.87 -10.45 3.30
C ILE A 231 -33.67 -11.76 3.37
N GLU A 232 -34.82 -11.77 2.71
CA GLU A 232 -35.74 -12.91 2.61
C GLU A 232 -35.27 -13.93 1.56
N GLU A 233 -34.78 -13.45 0.42
CA GLU A 233 -34.27 -14.27 -0.69
C GLU A 233 -33.00 -13.65 -1.30
N TYR A 234 -32.05 -14.49 -1.66
CA TYR A 234 -30.70 -14.11 -2.06
C TYR A 234 -30.42 -14.44 -3.53
N ASP A 235 -29.41 -13.77 -4.09
CA ASP A 235 -28.67 -14.23 -5.28
C ASP A 235 -29.50 -14.41 -6.56
N LEU A 236 -30.55 -13.62 -6.78
CA LEU A 236 -31.25 -13.58 -8.07
C LEU A 236 -30.31 -12.96 -9.12
N ALA A 237 -29.60 -13.82 -9.84
CA ALA A 237 -28.61 -13.43 -10.83
C ALA A 237 -29.27 -12.82 -12.09
N CYS A 238 -28.74 -11.68 -12.54
CA CYS A 238 -29.18 -10.95 -13.73
C CYS A 238 -27.98 -10.72 -14.68
N SER A 239 -28.24 -10.37 -15.94
CA SER A 239 -27.16 -10.05 -16.90
C SER A 239 -26.33 -8.83 -16.46
N ASN A 240 -26.98 -7.82 -15.89
CA ASN A 240 -26.36 -6.59 -15.39
C ASN A 240 -26.19 -6.52 -13.86
N GLY A 241 -26.28 -7.64 -13.13
CA GLY A 241 -26.10 -7.61 -11.69
C GLY A 241 -26.68 -8.78 -10.88
N VAL A 242 -27.04 -8.49 -9.64
CA VAL A 242 -27.66 -9.43 -8.70
C VAL A 242 -28.72 -8.72 -7.85
N VAL A 243 -29.82 -9.42 -7.57
CA VAL A 243 -30.91 -8.94 -6.72
C VAL A 243 -31.00 -9.77 -5.44
N HIS A 244 -31.22 -9.08 -4.33
CA HIS A 244 -31.60 -9.65 -3.03
C HIS A 244 -32.95 -9.06 -2.63
N PHE A 245 -33.90 -9.87 -2.16
CA PHE A 245 -35.20 -9.38 -1.71
C PHE A 245 -35.16 -9.09 -0.20
N ILE A 246 -35.65 -7.91 0.20
CA ILE A 246 -35.65 -7.47 1.59
C ILE A 246 -37.05 -7.22 2.13
N ASP A 247 -37.21 -7.40 3.44
CA ASP A 247 -38.50 -7.31 4.14
C ASP A 247 -38.90 -5.88 4.55
N THR A 248 -38.02 -4.89 4.35
CA THR A 248 -38.17 -3.51 4.84
C THR A 248 -37.60 -2.53 3.80
N VAL A 249 -38.17 -1.34 3.66
CA VAL A 249 -37.66 -0.29 2.76
C VAL A 249 -36.49 0.44 3.42
N LEU A 250 -35.36 0.57 2.72
CA LEU A 250 -34.14 1.23 3.20
C LEU A 250 -34.26 2.75 3.08
N ASP A 251 -34.03 3.46 4.19
CA ASP A 251 -34.08 4.92 4.25
C ASP A 251 -32.67 5.53 4.27
N PRO A 252 -32.32 6.46 3.35
CA PRO A 252 -31.02 7.12 3.33
C PRO A 252 -30.71 7.85 4.64
N VAL A 253 -29.44 7.84 5.05
CA VAL A 253 -29.00 8.60 6.22
C VAL A 253 -29.03 10.10 5.89
N GLU A 254 -29.89 10.85 6.57
CA GLU A 254 -30.06 12.30 6.31
C GLU A 254 -29.05 13.18 7.04
N LEU A 255 -28.63 12.77 8.25
CA LEU A 255 -27.77 13.56 9.13
C LEU A 255 -26.30 13.50 8.70
N ASP A 256 -25.66 14.66 8.52
CA ASP A 256 -24.20 14.70 8.41
C ASP A 256 -23.49 14.50 9.75
N LEU A 257 -22.16 14.38 9.73
CA LEU A 257 -21.34 14.15 10.93
C LEU A 257 -21.60 15.19 12.02
N PHE A 258 -21.85 16.46 11.67
CA PHE A 258 -22.08 17.49 12.68
C PHE A 258 -23.48 17.35 13.30
N GLU A 259 -24.51 17.24 12.45
CA GLU A 259 -25.90 17.06 12.88
C GLU A 259 -26.10 15.77 13.69
N TYR A 260 -25.35 14.72 13.37
CA TYR A 260 -25.33 13.45 14.11
C TYR A 260 -24.77 13.63 15.52
N LEU A 261 -23.59 14.28 15.66
CA LEU A 261 -22.97 14.53 16.96
C LEU A 261 -23.83 15.44 17.84
N GLU A 262 -24.53 16.42 17.27
CA GLU A 262 -25.48 17.26 18.03
C GLU A 262 -26.71 16.50 18.52
N LYS A 263 -27.23 15.53 17.74
CA LYS A 263 -28.45 14.77 18.09
C LYS A 263 -28.22 13.57 19.00
N ASP A 264 -27.04 12.97 18.96
CA ASP A 264 -26.69 11.80 19.80
C ASP A 264 -26.61 12.15 21.30
N GLY A 265 -26.24 13.39 21.63
CA GLY A 265 -26.26 13.93 22.99
C GLY A 265 -25.04 13.61 23.85
N ARG A 266 -24.21 12.62 23.50
CA ARG A 266 -22.95 12.28 24.23
C ARG A 266 -21.75 13.19 23.91
N PHE A 267 -21.94 14.19 23.04
CA PHE A 267 -20.88 14.98 22.41
C PHE A 267 -21.10 16.50 22.55
N ALA A 268 -21.74 16.95 23.64
CA ALA A 268 -22.09 18.36 23.83
C ALA A 268 -20.84 19.26 23.96
N ILE A 269 -19.77 18.76 24.59
CA ILE A 269 -18.48 19.45 24.69
C ILE A 269 -17.81 19.48 23.31
N LEU A 270 -17.76 18.36 22.59
CA LEU A 270 -17.14 18.29 21.25
C LEU A 270 -17.81 19.24 20.25
N THR A 271 -19.14 19.23 20.17
CA THR A 271 -19.89 20.09 19.25
C THR A 271 -19.73 21.57 19.59
N LYS A 272 -19.70 21.94 20.88
CA LYS A 272 -19.36 23.30 21.34
C LYS A 272 -17.95 23.72 20.92
N LEU A 273 -16.96 22.83 21.04
CA LEU A 273 -15.57 23.07 20.63
C LEU A 273 -15.46 23.23 19.09
N ILE A 274 -16.15 22.39 18.30
CA ILE A 274 -16.21 22.52 16.83
C ILE A 274 -16.80 23.87 16.41
N LYS A 275 -17.95 24.28 17.00
CA LYS A 275 -18.53 25.61 16.74
C LYS A 275 -17.56 26.74 17.07
N ARG A 276 -16.92 26.69 18.25
CA ARG A 276 -15.97 27.71 18.71
C ARG A 276 -14.70 27.78 17.84
N SER A 277 -14.24 26.65 17.29
CA SER A 277 -13.10 26.57 16.39
C SER A 277 -13.37 27.05 14.96
N GLY A 278 -14.64 27.30 14.59
CA GLY A 278 -15.05 27.62 13.23
C GLY A 278 -15.03 26.44 12.24
N GLN A 279 -14.72 25.21 12.70
CA GLN A 279 -14.55 24.04 11.84
C GLN A 279 -15.87 23.32 11.45
N THR A 280 -17.05 23.86 11.77
CA THR A 280 -18.34 23.21 11.47
C THR A 280 -18.48 22.78 10.00
N LYS A 281 -18.00 23.61 9.06
CA LYS A 281 -18.03 23.31 7.61
C LYS A 281 -17.24 22.05 7.23
N LEU A 282 -16.19 21.71 7.97
CA LEU A 282 -15.37 20.51 7.75
C LEU A 282 -16.16 19.23 8.08
N PHE A 283 -16.97 19.27 9.14
CA PHE A 283 -17.84 18.15 9.55
C PHE A 283 -19.11 18.07 8.68
N GLN A 284 -19.56 19.18 8.12
CA GLN A 284 -20.71 19.24 7.21
C GLN A 284 -20.36 19.00 5.73
N ASN A 285 -19.07 18.84 5.37
CA ASN A 285 -18.68 18.66 3.96
C ASN A 285 -19.24 17.35 3.40
N ARG A 286 -20.01 17.43 2.30
CA ARG A 286 -20.69 16.29 1.65
C ARG A 286 -20.04 15.87 0.32
N HIS A 287 -18.92 16.49 -0.08
CA HIS A 287 -18.20 16.16 -1.31
C HIS A 287 -17.27 14.95 -1.15
N ASP A 288 -16.74 14.76 0.06
CA ASP A 288 -15.86 13.66 0.42
C ASP A 288 -16.44 12.84 1.58
N VAL A 289 -15.89 11.64 1.78
CA VAL A 289 -16.19 10.81 2.96
C VAL A 289 -15.14 11.09 4.03
N TYR A 290 -15.58 11.38 5.25
CA TYR A 290 -14.71 11.59 6.41
C TYR A 290 -14.91 10.53 7.49
N THR A 291 -13.91 10.37 8.35
CA THR A 291 -14.04 9.58 9.58
C THR A 291 -13.69 10.44 10.78
N VAL A 292 -14.57 10.47 11.78
CA VAL A 292 -14.40 11.23 13.02
C VAL A 292 -14.16 10.28 14.18
N PHE A 293 -13.11 10.52 14.95
CA PHE A 293 -12.88 9.93 16.25
C PHE A 293 -13.45 10.89 17.30
N ALA A 294 -14.66 10.62 17.79
CA ALA A 294 -15.44 11.53 18.65
C ALA A 294 -15.27 11.18 20.14
N PRO A 295 -14.57 11.99 20.94
CA PRO A 295 -14.53 11.83 22.39
C PRO A 295 -15.89 12.22 23.01
N THR A 296 -16.39 11.39 23.92
CA THR A 296 -17.61 11.72 24.68
C THR A 296 -17.37 12.81 25.72
N ASP A 297 -18.44 13.32 26.32
CA ASP A 297 -18.32 14.31 27.39
C ASP A 297 -17.62 13.75 28.64
N GLU A 298 -17.75 12.44 28.93
CA GLU A 298 -16.97 11.75 29.96
C GLU A 298 -15.48 11.66 29.59
N ALA A 299 -15.16 11.47 28.31
CA ALA A 299 -13.78 11.47 27.82
C ALA A 299 -13.12 12.84 28.08
N PHE A 300 -13.83 13.95 27.88
CA PHE A 300 -13.34 15.28 28.26
C PHE A 300 -13.25 15.48 29.77
N ALA A 301 -14.17 14.90 30.55
CA ALA A 301 -14.13 14.96 32.02
C ALA A 301 -12.91 14.25 32.63
N SER A 302 -12.24 13.36 31.88
CA SER A 302 -10.96 12.75 32.29
C SER A 302 -9.75 13.70 32.25
N LEU A 303 -9.87 14.86 31.60
CA LEU A 303 -8.84 15.89 31.58
C LEU A 303 -8.80 16.66 32.92
N SER A 304 -7.67 17.28 33.23
CA SER A 304 -7.56 18.15 34.41
C SER A 304 -8.54 19.33 34.33
N LYS A 305 -9.19 19.62 35.46
CA LYS A 305 -10.20 20.70 35.58
C LYS A 305 -9.67 22.03 35.03
N GLY A 306 -10.49 22.71 34.23
CA GLY A 306 -10.12 23.96 33.56
C GLY A 306 -9.37 23.80 32.23
N THR A 307 -8.94 22.59 31.83
CA THR A 307 -8.29 22.38 30.51
C THR A 307 -9.21 22.73 29.35
N VAL A 308 -10.47 22.28 29.39
CA VAL A 308 -11.47 22.56 28.33
C VAL A 308 -11.80 24.06 28.29
N ASP A 309 -11.98 24.70 29.44
CA ASP A 309 -12.24 26.14 29.52
C ASP A 309 -11.06 26.96 29.00
N ALA A 310 -9.83 26.54 29.31
CA ALA A 310 -8.62 27.15 28.80
C ALA A 310 -8.48 27.03 27.26
N LEU A 311 -9.05 25.99 26.63
CA LEU A 311 -9.12 25.84 25.16
C LEU A 311 -10.18 26.75 24.51
N LEU A 312 -11.18 27.21 25.27
CA LEU A 312 -12.24 28.11 24.77
C LEU A 312 -11.82 29.60 24.76
N LEU A 313 -10.70 29.93 25.40
CA LEU A 313 -10.14 31.28 25.45
C LEU A 313 -9.79 31.80 24.03
N PRO A 314 -10.06 33.08 23.69
CA PRO A 314 -9.78 33.63 22.37
C PRO A 314 -8.33 33.47 21.91
N GLU A 315 -7.38 33.58 22.85
CA GLU A 315 -5.93 33.43 22.63
C GLU A 315 -5.51 32.02 22.18
N LYS A 316 -6.39 31.02 22.35
CA LYS A 316 -6.09 29.60 22.06
C LYS A 316 -6.93 29.03 20.91
N LEU A 317 -7.54 29.88 20.08
CA LEU A 317 -8.35 29.44 18.94
C LEU A 317 -7.55 28.62 17.91
N ASP A 318 -6.28 28.94 17.67
CA ASP A 318 -5.41 28.13 16.79
C ASP A 318 -5.14 26.74 17.39
N LEU A 319 -4.81 26.68 18.68
CA LEU A 319 -4.66 25.42 19.43
C LEU A 319 -5.95 24.59 19.39
N LEU A 320 -7.11 25.23 19.54
CA LEU A 320 -8.41 24.59 19.45
C LEU A 320 -8.68 24.05 18.02
N SER A 321 -8.32 24.82 16.99
CA SER A 321 -8.41 24.42 15.58
C SER A 321 -7.56 23.18 15.30
N ASP A 322 -6.32 23.14 15.80
CA ASP A 322 -5.44 21.96 15.73
C ASP A 322 -6.07 20.74 16.43
N VAL A 323 -6.61 20.92 17.64
CA VAL A 323 -7.26 19.85 18.42
C VAL A 323 -8.48 19.30 17.68
N ILE A 324 -9.33 20.15 17.10
CA ILE A 324 -10.49 19.68 16.32
C ILE A 324 -10.05 18.95 15.05
N LYS A 325 -9.04 19.46 14.33
CA LYS A 325 -8.46 18.80 13.15
C LYS A 325 -7.81 17.45 13.45
N THR A 326 -7.28 17.24 14.65
CA THR A 326 -6.74 15.91 15.04
C THR A 326 -7.80 14.81 15.18
N HIS A 327 -9.07 15.17 15.38
CA HIS A 327 -10.16 14.20 15.57
C HIS A 327 -10.85 13.76 14.26
N ILE A 328 -10.55 14.37 13.12
CA ILE A 328 -11.17 14.04 11.83
C ILE A 328 -10.11 13.66 10.79
N ALA A 329 -10.35 12.58 10.05
CA ALA A 329 -9.54 12.10 8.95
C ALA A 329 -10.34 12.09 7.64
N LEU A 330 -9.68 12.37 6.52
CA LEU A 330 -10.27 12.21 5.18
C LEU A 330 -10.21 10.73 4.80
N GLY A 331 -11.27 10.22 4.19
CA GLY A 331 -11.37 8.82 3.76
C GLY A 331 -12.25 7.96 4.66
N THR A 332 -12.44 6.71 4.21
CA THR A 332 -13.27 5.70 4.87
C THR A 332 -12.39 4.81 5.75
N TRP A 333 -12.40 5.06 7.05
CA TRP A 333 -11.56 4.36 8.01
C TRP A 333 -12.43 3.56 8.97
N THR A 334 -12.86 2.36 8.55
CA THR A 334 -13.77 1.51 9.34
C THR A 334 -13.06 0.33 9.99
N VAL A 335 -13.58 -0.17 11.11
CA VAL A 335 -13.10 -1.43 11.72
C VAL A 335 -13.68 -2.62 10.97
N ALA A 336 -14.96 -2.57 10.59
CA ALA A 336 -15.57 -3.60 9.76
C ALA A 336 -15.14 -3.49 8.29
N LYS A 337 -15.10 -4.66 7.62
CA LYS A 337 -14.69 -4.78 6.22
C LYS A 337 -15.71 -4.17 5.26
N ILE A 338 -15.22 -3.48 4.24
CA ILE A 338 -15.98 -2.96 3.10
C ILE A 338 -15.35 -3.56 1.83
N PRO A 339 -16.11 -3.88 0.77
CA PRO A 339 -15.53 -4.25 -0.53
C PRO A 339 -14.54 -3.19 -1.02
N ASP A 340 -13.38 -3.63 -1.49
CA ASP A 340 -12.32 -2.83 -2.12
C ASP A 340 -11.76 -1.65 -1.30
N VAL A 341 -12.18 -1.50 -0.04
CA VAL A 341 -11.68 -0.50 0.90
C VAL A 341 -11.01 -1.23 2.08
N PRO A 342 -9.73 -0.94 2.37
CA PRO A 342 -9.00 -1.59 3.44
C PRO A 342 -9.50 -1.12 4.82
N PRO A 343 -9.79 -2.03 5.76
CA PRO A 343 -10.17 -1.66 7.12
C PRO A 343 -8.98 -1.12 7.93
N LEU A 344 -9.29 -0.45 9.05
CA LEU A 344 -8.34 -0.01 10.06
C LEU A 344 -7.45 -1.16 10.54
N GLY A 345 -6.14 -0.91 10.61
CA GLY A 345 -5.14 -1.92 10.99
C GLY A 345 -4.67 -2.84 9.86
N THR A 346 -5.08 -2.58 8.61
CA THR A 346 -4.47 -3.23 7.44
C THR A 346 -2.99 -2.84 7.33
N PRO A 347 -2.05 -3.81 7.25
CA PRO A 347 -0.63 -3.49 7.07
C PRO A 347 -0.36 -2.70 5.78
N GLY A 348 0.53 -1.71 5.87
CA GLY A 348 0.92 -0.79 4.82
C GLY A 348 0.02 0.45 4.71
N ILE A 349 -0.92 0.65 5.63
CA ILE A 349 -1.98 1.67 5.49
C ILE A 349 -2.15 2.47 6.77
N ASP A 350 -1.81 3.76 6.68
CA ASP A 350 -1.79 4.69 7.80
C ASP A 350 -2.91 5.74 7.68
N VAL A 351 -3.51 6.09 8.82
CA VAL A 351 -4.61 7.07 8.91
C VAL A 351 -4.03 8.44 9.18
N VAL A 352 -4.21 9.41 8.28
CA VAL A 352 -3.78 10.80 8.49
C VAL A 352 -4.99 11.68 8.78
N ASN A 353 -4.96 12.39 9.91
CA ASN A 353 -6.00 13.34 10.27
C ASN A 353 -5.80 14.71 9.60
N GLN A 354 -6.79 15.61 9.71
CA GLN A 354 -6.77 16.94 9.10
C GLN A 354 -5.75 17.92 9.73
N TYR A 355 -5.08 17.52 10.81
CA TYR A 355 -3.92 18.23 11.36
C TYR A 355 -2.61 17.79 10.67
N GLY A 356 -2.61 16.71 9.89
CA GLY A 356 -1.43 16.11 9.28
C GLY A 356 -0.69 15.13 10.19
N GLN A 357 -1.30 14.72 11.30
CA GLN A 357 -0.78 13.68 12.19
C GLN A 357 -1.30 12.31 11.74
N GLU A 358 -0.38 11.37 11.53
CA GLU A 358 -0.69 9.95 11.45
C GLU A 358 -1.17 9.40 12.80
N LEU A 359 -2.25 8.64 12.77
CA LEU A 359 -2.87 7.98 13.93
C LEU A 359 -2.60 6.48 13.86
N VAL A 360 -2.13 5.90 14.98
CA VAL A 360 -1.78 4.47 15.04
C VAL A 360 -2.95 3.66 15.56
N TYR A 361 -3.55 2.86 14.68
CA TYR A 361 -4.57 1.89 15.08
C TYR A 361 -3.92 0.60 15.59
N ARG A 362 -4.39 0.09 16.74
CA ARG A 362 -4.00 -1.23 17.29
C ARG A 362 -5.22 -1.98 17.78
N THR A 363 -5.27 -3.28 17.52
CA THR A 363 -6.25 -4.19 18.13
C THR A 363 -5.60 -4.93 19.30
N ALA A 364 -6.20 -4.84 20.49
CA ALA A 364 -5.77 -5.58 21.68
C ALA A 364 -7.01 -6.18 22.37
N ASN A 365 -6.96 -7.47 22.71
CA ASN A 365 -8.05 -8.19 23.40
C ASN A 365 -9.44 -8.02 22.74
N GLY A 366 -9.48 -7.98 21.40
CA GLY A 366 -10.71 -7.77 20.62
C GLY A 366 -11.26 -6.34 20.62
N ARG A 367 -10.55 -5.36 21.21
CA ARG A 367 -10.91 -3.93 21.14
C ARG A 367 -9.93 -3.18 20.24
N GLY A 368 -10.47 -2.29 19.42
CA GLY A 368 -9.69 -1.31 18.66
C GLY A 368 -9.23 -0.15 19.54
N THR A 369 -8.03 0.35 19.28
CA THR A 369 -7.47 1.54 19.90
C THR A 369 -6.83 2.43 18.83
N ILE A 370 -6.84 3.75 19.04
CA ILE A 370 -6.24 4.75 18.15
C ILE A 370 -5.31 5.64 18.98
N ASP A 371 -4.01 5.72 18.64
CA ASP A 371 -3.00 6.41 19.48
C ASP A 371 -3.01 5.97 20.97
N ASN A 372 -3.29 4.68 21.23
CA ASN A 372 -3.50 4.10 22.57
C ASN A 372 -4.72 4.65 23.34
N ILE A 373 -5.71 5.19 22.63
CA ILE A 373 -7.05 5.58 23.13
C ILE A 373 -8.05 4.50 22.74
N THR A 374 -8.95 4.07 23.63
CA THR A 374 -9.90 2.99 23.32
C THR A 374 -11.00 3.48 22.41
N ILE A 375 -11.32 2.74 21.34
CA ILE A 375 -12.54 2.93 20.57
C ILE A 375 -13.65 2.10 21.24
N GLY A 376 -14.66 2.78 21.77
CA GLY A 376 -15.81 2.17 22.46
C GLY A 376 -16.86 1.67 21.49
N THR A 377 -17.54 2.57 20.78
CA THR A 377 -18.48 2.23 19.71
C THR A 377 -17.87 2.61 18.36
N ALA A 378 -17.60 1.61 17.51
CA ALA A 378 -17.03 1.81 16.19
C ALA A 378 -18.11 1.81 15.08
N ASP A 379 -17.73 2.37 13.93
CA ASP A 379 -18.48 2.32 12.67
C ASP A 379 -19.96 2.77 12.78
N LEU A 380 -20.19 3.94 13.39
CA LEU A 380 -21.48 4.64 13.32
C LEU A 380 -21.57 5.38 11.99
N VAL A 381 -22.58 5.09 11.17
CA VAL A 381 -22.71 5.66 9.82
C VAL A 381 -23.40 7.02 9.87
N THR A 382 -22.89 7.98 9.11
CA THR A 382 -23.54 9.28 8.83
C THR A 382 -23.63 9.51 7.32
N ARG A 383 -24.34 10.57 6.90
CA ARG A 383 -24.52 10.93 5.48
C ARG A 383 -23.22 11.12 4.70
N ASN A 384 -22.17 11.58 5.36
CA ASN A 384 -20.89 11.98 4.77
C ASN A 384 -19.68 11.30 5.45
N GLY A 385 -19.90 10.23 6.21
CA GLY A 385 -18.79 9.62 6.95
C GLY A 385 -19.13 8.54 7.96
N PHE A 386 -18.16 8.33 8.84
CA PHE A 386 -18.23 7.43 9.98
C PHE A 386 -17.82 8.13 11.27
N VAL A 387 -18.42 7.73 12.40
CA VAL A 387 -18.02 8.13 13.75
C VAL A 387 -17.54 6.91 14.53
N HIS A 388 -16.36 7.04 15.15
CA HIS A 388 -15.81 6.15 16.17
C HIS A 388 -15.80 6.88 17.50
N VAL A 389 -16.49 6.32 18.49
CA VAL A 389 -16.54 6.90 19.84
C VAL A 389 -15.27 6.53 20.59
N ILE A 390 -14.53 7.52 21.11
CA ILE A 390 -13.25 7.31 21.80
C ILE A 390 -13.30 7.69 23.30
N ASP A 391 -12.52 7.00 24.12
CA ASP A 391 -12.55 7.15 25.60
C ASP A 391 -11.74 8.32 26.16
N ARG A 392 -10.87 8.96 25.35
CA ARG A 392 -10.12 10.19 25.68
C ARG A 392 -9.99 11.07 24.42
N PRO A 393 -9.87 12.39 24.53
CA PRO A 393 -9.58 13.26 23.38
C PRO A 393 -8.21 12.98 22.76
N LEU A 394 -8.15 13.00 21.42
CA LEU A 394 -6.91 13.07 20.67
C LEU A 394 -6.27 14.45 20.84
N LEU A 395 -4.96 14.48 21.01
CA LEU A 395 -4.18 15.71 21.17
C LEU A 395 -3.08 15.78 20.09
N PRO A 396 -2.85 16.96 19.48
CA PRO A 396 -1.80 17.15 18.49
C PRO A 396 -0.42 16.92 19.10
N LYS A 397 0.36 16.01 18.51
CA LYS A 397 1.74 15.73 18.93
C LYS A 397 2.61 16.95 18.60
N ARG A 398 3.01 17.70 19.64
CA ARG A 398 3.93 18.86 19.50
C ARG A 398 5.37 18.55 19.91
N ASP A 399 5.56 17.53 20.73
CA ASP A 399 6.86 17.07 21.20
C ASP A 399 7.77 16.69 20.02
N SER A 400 9.03 17.11 20.06
CA SER A 400 10.05 16.61 19.12
C SER A 400 10.41 15.15 19.44
N ILE A 401 11.07 14.45 18.51
CA ILE A 401 11.59 13.09 18.79
C ILE A 401 12.46 13.06 20.05
N ILE A 402 13.29 14.10 20.27
CA ILE A 402 14.09 14.26 21.48
C ILE A 402 13.18 14.23 22.72
N THR A 403 12.20 15.13 22.77
CA THR A 403 11.27 15.31 23.88
C THR A 403 10.40 14.07 24.11
N ALA A 404 10.06 13.35 23.04
CA ALA A 404 9.31 12.09 23.10
C ALA A 404 10.16 10.98 23.73
N LEU A 405 11.43 10.82 23.33
CA LEU A 405 12.38 9.87 23.92
C LEU A 405 12.69 10.22 25.39
N GLU A 406 12.87 11.50 25.72
CA GLU A 406 13.08 11.98 27.09
C GLU A 406 11.88 11.66 28.00
N ARG A 407 10.64 11.86 27.53
CA ARG A 407 9.43 11.57 28.31
C ARG A 407 9.14 10.07 28.42
N ASN A 408 9.47 9.28 27.39
CA ASN A 408 9.34 7.83 27.43
C ASN A 408 10.32 7.20 28.45
N GLY A 409 11.51 7.78 28.56
CA GLY A 409 12.59 7.23 29.38
C GLY A 409 13.30 6.06 28.70
N GLY A 410 14.43 5.64 29.27
CA GLY A 410 15.21 4.49 28.76
C GLY A 410 16.10 4.78 27.55
N PHE A 411 16.32 6.06 27.20
CA PHE A 411 17.16 6.49 26.06
C PHE A 411 18.22 7.54 26.42
N GLY A 412 18.56 7.68 27.70
CA GLY A 412 19.48 8.72 28.19
C GLY A 412 20.89 8.61 27.60
N GLU A 413 21.44 7.40 27.48
CA GLU A 413 22.74 7.13 26.88
C GLU A 413 22.75 7.46 25.38
N PHE A 414 21.70 7.10 24.64
CA PHE A 414 21.57 7.44 23.22
C PHE A 414 21.51 8.96 23.00
N LEU A 415 20.74 9.67 23.82
CA LEU A 415 20.65 11.12 23.77
C LEU A 415 21.98 11.81 24.14
N ASN A 416 22.78 11.22 25.04
CA ASN A 416 24.14 11.70 25.33
C ASN A 416 25.08 11.49 24.11
N LEU A 417 25.12 10.27 23.54
CA LEU A 417 25.89 10.00 22.32
C LEU A 417 25.50 10.94 21.17
N ALA A 418 24.21 11.29 21.05
CA ALA A 418 23.71 12.25 20.07
C ALA A 418 24.21 13.69 20.32
N ARG A 419 24.45 14.08 21.58
CA ARG A 419 25.07 15.37 21.94
C ARG A 419 26.56 15.37 21.57
N ASP A 420 27.28 14.31 21.94
CA ASP A 420 28.71 14.15 21.65
C ASP A 420 28.97 14.22 20.13
N ALA A 421 28.18 13.48 19.33
CA ALA A 421 28.21 13.48 17.87
C ALA A 421 27.70 14.78 17.21
N GLY A 422 27.14 15.72 17.98
CA GLY A 422 26.57 16.97 17.44
C GLY A 422 25.36 16.75 16.52
N ILE A 423 24.57 15.69 16.74
CA ILE A 423 23.31 15.43 16.01
C ILE A 423 22.06 15.70 16.84
N TYR A 424 22.18 15.87 18.17
CA TYR A 424 21.06 16.07 19.09
C TYR A 424 20.05 17.10 18.58
N ASN A 425 20.51 18.33 18.30
CA ASN A 425 19.64 19.39 17.76
C ASN A 425 19.07 19.06 16.38
N VAL A 426 19.80 18.32 15.54
CA VAL A 426 19.36 17.89 14.21
C VAL A 426 18.12 16.99 14.33
N LEU A 427 18.13 16.03 15.28
CA LEU A 427 17.00 15.13 15.55
C LEU A 427 15.70 15.87 15.94
N GLY A 428 15.80 17.08 16.51
CA GLY A 428 14.64 17.92 16.85
C GLY A 428 14.22 18.91 15.76
N GLN A 429 15.12 19.21 14.81
CA GLN A 429 14.94 20.25 13.78
C GLN A 429 14.47 19.73 12.42
N PHE A 430 14.40 18.41 12.21
CA PHE A 430 13.83 17.84 10.99
C PHE A 430 12.43 18.41 10.68
N GLN A 431 12.28 18.99 9.49
CA GLN A 431 10.99 19.50 8.99
C GLN A 431 10.18 18.40 8.27
N SER A 432 10.88 17.47 7.62
CA SER A 432 10.32 16.22 7.12
C SER A 432 10.09 15.23 8.28
N GLN A 433 9.15 14.30 8.11
CA GLN A 433 9.01 13.17 9.02
C GLN A 433 10.23 12.24 8.88
N VAL A 434 10.78 11.79 10.01
CA VAL A 434 11.85 10.79 10.07
C VAL A 434 11.50 9.64 11.02
N THR A 435 12.20 8.52 10.89
CA THR A 435 12.12 7.38 11.81
C THR A 435 13.45 7.20 12.51
N VAL A 436 13.45 7.17 13.85
CA VAL A 436 14.68 7.02 14.66
C VAL A 436 14.65 5.71 15.43
N PHE A 437 15.53 4.78 15.07
CA PHE A 437 15.73 3.52 15.79
C PHE A 437 16.71 3.76 16.94
N ALA A 438 16.24 4.19 18.10
CA ALA A 438 17.08 4.54 19.24
C ALA A 438 17.51 3.28 20.04
N PRO A 439 18.81 2.97 20.20
CA PRO A 439 19.26 1.97 21.15
C PRO A 439 18.83 2.33 22.57
N THR A 440 18.22 1.38 23.27
CA THR A 440 17.83 1.55 24.67
C THR A 440 19.05 1.63 25.61
N ASP A 441 18.87 2.24 26.77
CA ASP A 441 19.90 2.29 27.82
C ASP A 441 20.32 0.88 28.27
N ALA A 442 19.41 -0.09 28.22
CA ALA A 442 19.69 -1.50 28.47
C ALA A 442 20.61 -2.11 27.38
N ALA A 443 20.39 -1.78 26.11
CA ALA A 443 21.26 -2.19 25.01
C ALA A 443 22.67 -1.61 25.17
N LEU A 444 22.75 -0.29 25.37
CA LEU A 444 24.02 0.45 25.45
C LEU A 444 24.84 0.14 26.72
N LYS A 445 24.24 -0.51 27.73
CA LYS A 445 24.92 -0.99 28.94
C LYS A 445 25.25 -2.49 28.90
N SER A 446 24.95 -3.19 27.80
CA SER A 446 25.30 -4.60 27.62
C SER A 446 26.80 -4.79 27.40
N ASP A 447 27.38 -5.86 27.97
CA ASP A 447 28.81 -6.16 27.79
C ASP A 447 29.17 -6.39 26.31
N ALA A 448 28.23 -6.89 25.50
CA ALA A 448 28.41 -7.11 24.06
C ALA A 448 28.70 -5.83 23.24
N LEU A 449 28.35 -4.64 23.76
CA LEU A 449 28.63 -3.36 23.11
C LEU A 449 29.74 -2.55 23.79
N LYS A 450 30.28 -3.03 24.91
CA LYS A 450 31.18 -2.26 25.80
C LYS A 450 32.44 -1.76 25.11
N GLU A 451 33.17 -2.65 24.42
CA GLU A 451 34.39 -2.31 23.69
C GLU A 451 34.11 -1.36 22.51
N ARG A 452 33.06 -1.66 21.73
CA ARG A 452 32.63 -0.83 20.60
C ARG A 452 32.22 0.57 21.04
N LEU A 453 31.53 0.69 22.17
CA LEU A 453 31.13 1.98 22.75
C LEU A 453 32.32 2.72 23.36
N GLN A 454 33.31 2.04 23.93
CA GLN A 454 34.54 2.68 24.37
C GLN A 454 35.30 3.31 23.19
N MET A 455 35.40 2.60 22.05
CA MET A 455 35.98 3.14 20.82
C MET A 455 35.16 4.32 20.26
N LEU A 456 33.83 4.20 20.20
CA LEU A 456 32.95 5.24 19.64
C LEU A 456 32.83 6.48 20.54
N LYS A 457 33.02 6.37 21.86
CA LYS A 457 33.05 7.49 22.81
C LYS A 457 34.39 8.24 22.84
N ASP A 458 35.43 7.76 22.15
CA ASP A 458 36.68 8.50 21.99
C ASP A 458 36.45 9.79 21.18
N PRO A 459 36.85 10.98 21.66
CA PRO A 459 36.74 12.24 20.93
C PRO A 459 37.36 12.22 19.51
N ALA A 460 38.40 11.40 19.28
CA ALA A 460 39.00 11.23 17.95
C ALA A 460 38.06 10.52 16.96
N ASN A 461 37.09 9.73 17.44
CA ASN A 461 36.14 8.96 16.64
C ASN A 461 34.79 9.68 16.44
N ARG A 462 34.69 10.99 16.75
CA ARG A 462 33.43 11.77 16.70
C ARG A 462 32.66 11.64 15.39
N GLU A 463 33.34 11.69 14.24
CA GLU A 463 32.69 11.54 12.92
C GLU A 463 32.21 10.10 12.66
N ARG A 464 32.90 9.08 13.20
CA ARG A 464 32.43 7.69 13.17
C ARG A 464 31.18 7.51 14.01
N LEU A 465 31.16 8.05 15.24
CA LEU A 465 29.96 8.07 16.08
C LEU A 465 28.79 8.79 15.39
N ARG A 466 29.06 9.94 14.75
CA ARG A 466 28.07 10.69 13.95
C ARG A 466 27.49 9.85 12.82
N ALA A 467 28.33 9.15 12.04
CA ALA A 467 27.88 8.27 10.96
C ALA A 467 27.04 7.09 11.50
N VAL A 468 27.50 6.43 12.57
CA VAL A 468 26.77 5.35 13.23
C VAL A 468 25.38 5.81 13.68
N LEU A 469 25.27 6.96 14.37
CA LEU A 469 23.98 7.44 14.85
C LEU A 469 23.06 7.91 13.70
N LEU A 470 23.59 8.52 12.63
CA LEU A 470 22.79 8.89 11.46
C LEU A 470 22.25 7.68 10.68
N ARG A 471 22.90 6.51 10.77
CA ARG A 471 22.36 5.24 10.24
C ARG A 471 21.04 4.84 10.91
N HIS A 472 20.86 5.19 12.18
CA HIS A 472 19.64 4.92 12.94
C HIS A 472 18.49 5.87 12.58
N VAL A 473 18.75 6.89 11.75
CA VAL A 473 17.76 7.84 11.25
C VAL A 473 17.41 7.49 9.80
N VAL A 474 16.14 7.19 9.55
CA VAL A 474 15.60 6.84 8.23
C VAL A 474 14.62 7.93 7.78
N SER A 475 14.61 8.23 6.47
CA SER A 475 13.67 9.19 5.88
C SER A 475 12.25 8.64 5.85
N GLY A 476 11.27 9.48 6.21
CA GLY A 476 9.86 9.08 6.29
C GLY A 476 9.48 8.49 7.64
N ARG A 477 8.17 8.35 7.86
CA ARG A 477 7.58 7.79 9.07
C ARG A 477 7.24 6.33 8.82
N ILE A 478 7.74 5.44 9.67
CA ILE A 478 7.60 3.99 9.51
C ILE A 478 6.98 3.44 10.79
N LEU A 479 5.68 3.21 10.77
CA LEU A 479 4.99 2.59 11.90
C LEU A 479 5.22 1.08 11.88
N THR A 480 5.93 0.53 12.87
CA THR A 480 6.22 -0.92 12.95
C THR A 480 4.96 -1.75 13.18
N THR A 481 3.93 -1.17 13.81
CA THR A 481 2.60 -1.80 13.95
C THR A 481 1.93 -2.01 12.59
N ASN A 482 2.00 -1.02 11.72
CA ASN A 482 1.40 -1.05 10.38
C ASN A 482 2.38 -1.52 9.30
N SER A 483 3.64 -1.82 9.62
CA SER A 483 4.61 -2.30 8.64
C SER A 483 4.21 -3.66 8.06
N ILE A 484 4.36 -3.82 6.75
CA ILE A 484 4.32 -5.12 6.08
C ILE A 484 5.52 -6.00 6.51
N ASP A 485 5.48 -7.30 6.18
CA ASP A 485 6.45 -8.28 6.68
C ASP A 485 7.91 -8.00 6.30
N PHE A 486 8.13 -7.26 5.20
CA PHE A 486 9.45 -6.79 4.79
C PHE A 486 9.39 -5.35 4.25
N LEU A 487 10.19 -4.45 4.81
CA LEU A 487 10.41 -3.10 4.30
C LEU A 487 11.90 -2.80 4.22
N ARG A 488 12.32 -2.13 3.14
CA ARG A 488 13.71 -1.72 2.90
C ARG A 488 13.78 -0.22 2.66
N PHE A 489 14.69 0.46 3.35
CA PHE A 489 14.85 1.91 3.29
C PHE A 489 16.32 2.32 3.16
N THR A 490 16.53 3.62 2.93
CA THR A 490 17.83 4.28 3.07
C THR A 490 17.82 5.19 4.30
N SER A 491 18.87 5.08 5.12
CA SER A 491 19.16 6.00 6.22
C SER A 491 19.65 7.37 5.70
N GLN A 492 19.83 8.35 6.59
CA GLN A 492 20.36 9.69 6.24
C GLN A 492 21.79 9.68 5.68
N ILE A 493 22.49 8.54 5.71
CA ILE A 493 23.83 8.35 5.13
C ILE A 493 23.83 7.38 3.93
N ASP A 494 22.67 7.21 3.28
CA ASP A 494 22.42 6.25 2.18
C ASP A 494 22.70 4.77 2.49
N ALA A 495 23.06 4.43 3.73
CA ALA A 495 23.18 3.05 4.18
C ALA A 495 21.79 2.40 4.19
N ARG A 496 21.71 1.19 3.63
CA ARG A 496 20.48 0.40 3.52
C ARG A 496 20.13 -0.21 4.86
N VAL A 497 18.86 -0.11 5.25
CA VAL A 497 18.33 -0.67 6.48
C VAL A 497 17.07 -1.46 6.15
N ASP A 498 17.02 -2.72 6.59
CA ASP A 498 15.91 -3.65 6.33
C ASP A 498 15.12 -3.87 7.63
N LEU A 499 13.84 -3.55 7.62
CA LEU A 499 12.89 -3.90 8.68
C LEU A 499 12.20 -5.20 8.29
N ILE A 500 12.29 -6.18 9.17
CA ILE A 500 11.70 -7.52 8.99
C ILE A 500 10.71 -7.76 10.13
N ARG A 501 9.53 -8.24 9.78
CA ARG A 501 8.44 -8.58 10.69
C ARG A 501 8.07 -10.04 10.46
N GLU A 502 8.42 -10.89 11.41
CA GLU A 502 8.08 -12.32 11.44
C GLU A 502 7.09 -12.57 12.58
N GLY A 503 5.79 -12.44 12.27
CA GLY A 503 4.72 -12.52 13.26
C GLY A 503 4.83 -11.41 14.32
N ALA A 504 5.13 -11.79 15.56
CA ALA A 504 5.37 -10.83 16.66
C ALA A 504 6.81 -10.30 16.72
N LYS A 505 7.78 -11.00 16.10
CA LYS A 505 9.18 -10.58 16.10
C LYS A 505 9.38 -9.46 15.08
N ARG A 506 9.98 -8.36 15.52
CA ARG A 506 10.31 -7.19 14.70
C ARG A 506 11.82 -6.97 14.81
N THR A 507 12.53 -6.97 13.69
CA THR A 507 13.95 -6.65 13.62
C THR A 507 14.23 -5.53 12.63
N ILE A 508 15.27 -4.75 12.91
CA ILE A 508 15.83 -3.74 12.03
C ILE A 508 17.31 -4.11 11.82
N GLN A 509 17.63 -4.58 10.61
CA GLN A 509 18.96 -5.06 10.24
C GLN A 509 19.55 -6.04 11.27
N ASP A 510 18.79 -7.12 11.53
CA ASP A 510 19.04 -8.18 12.51
C ASP A 510 19.01 -7.77 14.01
N VAL A 511 18.97 -6.48 14.36
CA VAL A 511 18.74 -5.98 15.74
C VAL A 511 17.25 -6.05 16.09
N ARG A 512 16.84 -6.46 17.30
CA ARG A 512 15.42 -6.56 17.65
C ARG A 512 14.87 -5.20 18.11
N ILE A 513 13.67 -4.90 17.65
CA ILE A 513 12.89 -3.75 18.11
C ILE A 513 12.16 -4.17 19.39
N VAL A 514 12.45 -3.50 20.50
CA VAL A 514 11.88 -3.76 21.84
C VAL A 514 10.78 -2.77 22.22
N GLU A 515 10.85 -1.53 21.74
CA GLU A 515 9.80 -0.53 21.93
C GLU A 515 9.36 0.03 20.57
N THR A 516 8.05 0.20 20.38
CA THR A 516 7.48 0.42 19.05
C THR A 516 6.60 1.66 18.99
N ASP A 517 6.89 2.52 18.02
CA ASP A 517 6.06 3.63 17.58
C ASP A 517 5.87 4.72 18.66
N ILE A 518 7.00 5.20 19.20
CA ILE A 518 7.08 6.38 20.07
C ILE A 518 6.82 7.62 19.19
N LEU A 519 5.59 8.14 19.24
CA LEU A 519 5.11 9.16 18.29
C LEU A 519 5.58 10.56 18.67
N ALA A 520 6.10 11.30 17.68
CA ALA A 520 6.51 12.69 17.81
C ALA A 520 5.90 13.56 16.69
N ARG A 521 6.13 14.89 16.79
CA ARG A 521 5.73 15.88 15.78
C ARG A 521 6.48 15.70 14.46
N ASN A 522 7.80 15.49 14.55
CA ASN A 522 8.70 15.41 13.40
C ASN A 522 9.06 13.96 13.00
N GLY A 523 8.29 12.98 13.47
CA GLY A 523 8.52 11.58 13.11
C GLY A 523 8.05 10.58 14.15
N VAL A 524 8.71 9.43 14.15
CA VAL A 524 8.49 8.32 15.08
C VAL A 524 9.83 7.77 15.55
N ALA A 525 9.88 7.24 16.77
CA ALA A 525 11.03 6.48 17.25
C ALA A 525 10.66 5.06 17.65
N HIS A 526 11.64 4.16 17.58
CA HIS A 526 11.53 2.77 18.03
C HIS A 526 12.73 2.44 18.91
N GLY A 527 12.50 1.85 20.07
CA GLY A 527 13.57 1.38 20.93
C GLY A 527 14.11 0.05 20.42
N ILE A 528 15.44 -0.08 20.30
CA ILE A 528 16.11 -1.28 19.82
C ILE A 528 17.09 -1.84 20.86
N ASP A 529 17.40 -3.14 20.78
CA ASP A 529 18.27 -3.83 21.73
C ASP A 529 19.74 -3.98 21.31
N GLY A 530 20.17 -3.17 20.34
CA GLY A 530 21.56 -3.12 19.87
C GLY A 530 21.85 -1.84 19.08
N ILE A 531 23.02 -1.78 18.45
CA ILE A 531 23.38 -0.71 17.51
C ILE A 531 23.26 -1.27 16.10
N ILE A 532 22.50 -0.61 15.23
CA ILE A 532 22.40 -0.97 13.80
C ILE A 532 23.82 -0.92 13.23
N GLY A 533 24.35 -2.11 12.92
CA GLY A 533 25.65 -2.26 12.28
C GLY A 533 25.67 -1.55 10.94
N GLU A 534 26.85 -1.23 10.43
CA GLU A 534 26.93 -0.97 9.00
C GLU A 534 26.52 -2.26 8.27
N ALA A 535 25.88 -2.13 7.12
CA ALA A 535 26.05 -3.17 6.12
C ALA A 535 27.53 -3.13 5.76
N MET A 536 28.32 -4.03 6.36
CA MET A 536 29.80 -4.06 6.45
C MET A 536 30.46 -3.12 7.47
N GLU A 537 30.41 -3.51 8.75
CA GLU A 537 31.67 -3.58 9.51
C GLU A 537 32.06 -5.06 9.54
N VAL A 538 32.97 -5.45 8.65
CA VAL A 538 33.65 -6.75 8.76
C VAL A 538 34.85 -6.51 9.68
N PRO A 539 35.18 -7.42 10.61
CA PRO A 539 36.45 -7.33 11.32
C PRO A 539 37.60 -7.18 10.32
N ASP A 540 38.51 -6.22 10.55
CA ASP A 540 39.62 -5.89 9.64
C ASP A 540 40.63 -7.04 9.42
N THR A 541 40.41 -8.18 10.07
CA THR A 541 41.41 -9.24 10.27
C THR A 541 41.56 -10.24 9.11
N ASP A 542 40.72 -10.22 8.07
CA ASP A 542 40.77 -11.23 6.99
C ASP A 542 40.31 -10.71 5.60
N GLN A 543 41.12 -9.85 4.97
CA GLN A 543 40.91 -9.35 3.59
C GLN A 543 41.88 -9.98 2.56
N THR A 544 42.00 -11.31 2.59
CA THR A 544 42.90 -12.08 1.71
C THR A 544 42.18 -12.64 0.47
N TRP A 545 42.93 -13.11 -0.53
CA TRP A 545 42.37 -13.87 -1.64
C TRP A 545 41.67 -15.16 -1.15
N GLN A 546 42.20 -15.79 -0.11
CA GLN A 546 41.61 -17.00 0.48
C GLN A 546 40.27 -16.70 1.17
N SER A 547 40.16 -15.60 1.93
CA SER A 547 38.90 -15.20 2.56
C SER A 547 37.83 -14.84 1.52
N PHE A 548 38.22 -14.22 0.40
CA PHE A 548 37.32 -13.95 -0.73
C PHE A 548 36.78 -15.23 -1.39
N VAL A 549 37.65 -16.19 -1.72
CA VAL A 549 37.27 -17.48 -2.32
C VAL A 549 36.41 -18.30 -1.35
N GLY A 550 36.77 -18.33 -0.06
CA GLY A 550 35.97 -18.95 1.00
C GLY A 550 34.58 -18.34 1.10
N TYR A 551 34.49 -17.00 1.14
CA TYR A 551 33.24 -16.26 1.19
C TYR A 551 32.28 -16.62 0.03
N VAL A 552 32.79 -16.75 -1.19
CA VAL A 552 32.00 -17.19 -2.36
C VAL A 552 31.45 -18.60 -2.15
N LYS A 553 32.32 -19.55 -1.76
CA LYS A 553 31.93 -20.96 -1.53
C LYS A 553 30.91 -21.11 -0.41
N ASP A 554 31.09 -20.40 0.70
CA ASP A 554 30.15 -20.37 1.82
C ASP A 554 28.79 -19.81 1.42
N THR A 555 28.78 -18.76 0.59
CA THR A 555 27.55 -18.16 0.08
C THR A 555 26.78 -19.16 -0.82
N ILE A 556 27.50 -19.88 -1.68
CA ILE A 556 26.90 -20.92 -2.54
C ILE A 556 26.30 -22.04 -1.70
N ARG A 557 27.02 -22.50 -0.67
CA ARG A 557 26.57 -23.54 0.28
C ARG A 557 25.32 -23.11 1.05
N GLY A 558 25.39 -22.04 1.85
CA GLY A 558 24.28 -21.62 2.72
C GLY A 558 23.02 -21.24 1.96
N GLY A 559 23.15 -20.61 0.79
CA GLY A 559 22.01 -20.33 -0.07
C GLY A 559 21.41 -21.58 -0.73
N SER A 560 22.23 -22.59 -1.04
CA SER A 560 21.75 -23.87 -1.60
C SER A 560 21.01 -24.69 -0.53
N GLU A 561 21.47 -24.68 0.72
CA GLU A 561 20.80 -25.34 1.85
C GLU A 561 19.39 -24.75 2.06
N LEU A 562 19.28 -23.41 2.09
CA LEU A 562 17.98 -22.72 2.17
C LEU A 562 17.07 -23.04 0.97
N TYR A 563 17.64 -23.10 -0.23
CA TYR A 563 16.90 -23.43 -1.46
C TYR A 563 16.36 -24.87 -1.43
N THR A 564 17.20 -25.85 -1.08
CA THR A 564 16.81 -27.26 -0.99
C THR A 564 15.81 -27.53 0.14
N ALA A 565 15.83 -26.72 1.20
CA ALA A 565 14.81 -26.72 2.25
C ALA A 565 13.47 -26.05 1.83
N GLY A 566 13.30 -25.65 0.57
CA GLY A 566 12.10 -24.99 0.06
C GLY A 566 11.91 -23.54 0.52
N LYS A 567 12.90 -22.95 1.21
CA LYS A 567 12.82 -21.59 1.78
C LYS A 567 13.24 -20.53 0.77
N TYR A 568 12.55 -20.47 -0.36
CA TYR A 568 12.99 -19.71 -1.53
C TYR A 568 13.20 -18.21 -1.30
N SER A 569 12.33 -17.53 -0.53
CA SER A 569 12.54 -16.11 -0.16
C SER A 569 13.82 -15.96 0.66
N GLN A 570 13.99 -16.74 1.73
CA GLN A 570 15.20 -16.70 2.55
C GLN A 570 16.46 -17.00 1.74
N ALA A 571 16.40 -17.92 0.77
CA ALA A 571 17.52 -18.19 -0.15
C ALA A 571 17.81 -16.99 -1.08
N ALA A 572 16.78 -16.36 -1.66
CA ALA A 572 16.92 -15.18 -2.51
C ALA A 572 17.54 -14.00 -1.75
N ASP A 573 17.03 -13.73 -0.54
CA ASP A 573 17.50 -12.67 0.34
C ASP A 573 18.92 -12.95 0.86
N TYR A 574 19.23 -14.20 1.20
CA TYR A 574 20.57 -14.64 1.58
C TYR A 574 21.59 -14.37 0.47
N TYR A 575 21.31 -14.81 -0.77
CA TYR A 575 22.19 -14.53 -1.90
C TYR A 575 22.30 -13.04 -2.21
N ALA A 576 21.18 -12.28 -2.17
CA ALA A 576 21.19 -10.85 -2.43
C ALA A 576 22.06 -10.10 -1.41
N ARG A 577 21.86 -10.37 -0.10
CA ARG A 577 22.62 -9.79 1.01
C ARG A 577 24.11 -10.11 0.88
N ARG A 578 24.45 -11.40 0.75
CA ARG A 578 25.84 -11.85 0.58
C ARG A 578 26.49 -11.28 -0.69
N GLY A 579 25.71 -11.01 -1.75
CA GLY A 579 26.21 -10.41 -2.98
C GLY A 579 26.52 -8.92 -2.86
N TYR A 580 25.74 -8.19 -2.07
CA TYR A 580 26.06 -6.80 -1.73
C TYR A 580 27.28 -6.71 -0.82
N GLU A 581 27.33 -7.52 0.24
CA GLU A 581 28.50 -7.67 1.10
C GLU A 581 29.75 -7.98 0.27
N LEU A 582 29.72 -9.01 -0.58
CA LEU A 582 30.87 -9.39 -1.41
C LEU A 582 31.34 -8.23 -2.30
N LYS A 583 30.41 -7.53 -2.97
CA LYS A 583 30.76 -6.41 -3.85
C LYS A 583 31.48 -5.30 -3.12
N ALA A 584 31.02 -4.89 -1.94
CA ALA A 584 31.64 -3.79 -1.23
C ALA A 584 32.83 -4.22 -0.34
N ARG A 585 32.92 -5.49 0.08
CA ARG A 585 34.13 -6.10 0.66
C ARG A 585 35.28 -6.20 -0.34
N PHE A 586 35.01 -6.62 -1.59
CA PHE A 586 36.06 -7.12 -2.48
C PHE A 586 36.11 -6.52 -3.90
N ALA A 587 35.01 -6.01 -4.47
CA ALA A 587 34.93 -5.76 -5.92
C ALA A 587 35.98 -4.76 -6.45
N GLY A 588 36.31 -3.72 -5.69
CA GLY A 588 37.26 -2.70 -6.11
C GLY A 588 38.65 -3.28 -6.37
N ASN A 589 39.19 -4.02 -5.39
CA ASN A 589 40.52 -4.60 -5.50
C ASN A 589 40.56 -5.91 -6.29
N ILE A 590 39.48 -6.69 -6.31
CA ILE A 590 39.37 -7.86 -7.19
C ILE A 590 39.33 -7.47 -8.68
N ASN A 591 38.66 -6.36 -9.01
CA ASN A 591 38.75 -5.78 -10.36
C ASN A 591 40.18 -5.26 -10.64
N ARG A 592 40.80 -4.57 -9.69
CA ARG A 592 42.15 -4.02 -9.83
C ARG A 592 43.25 -5.06 -10.05
N PHE A 593 43.25 -6.15 -9.28
CA PHE A 593 44.33 -7.14 -9.29
C PHE A 593 44.06 -8.34 -10.20
N TYR A 594 42.80 -8.74 -10.40
CA TYR A 594 42.44 -9.94 -11.16
C TYR A 594 41.62 -9.66 -12.43
N GLY A 595 41.23 -8.39 -12.66
CA GLY A 595 40.42 -7.98 -13.82
C GLY A 595 38.95 -8.42 -13.75
N ILE A 596 38.48 -8.91 -12.60
CA ILE A 596 37.12 -9.43 -12.44
C ILE A 596 36.20 -8.31 -11.97
N LYS A 597 35.32 -7.86 -12.87
CA LYS A 597 34.25 -6.90 -12.56
C LYS A 597 33.08 -7.59 -11.86
N VAL A 598 33.28 -7.88 -10.57
CA VAL A 598 32.26 -8.43 -9.67
C VAL A 598 30.88 -7.72 -9.78
N PRO A 599 30.78 -6.38 -9.94
CA PRO A 599 29.47 -5.71 -10.06
C PRO A 599 28.69 -6.08 -11.33
N ASP A 600 29.39 -6.40 -12.41
CA ASP A 600 28.78 -6.76 -13.71
C ASP A 600 28.19 -8.19 -13.63
N ILE A 601 28.88 -9.10 -12.92
CA ILE A 601 28.47 -10.50 -12.71
C ILE A 601 27.34 -10.57 -11.67
N LEU A 602 27.58 -10.01 -10.47
CA LEU A 602 26.61 -9.95 -9.39
C LEU A 602 25.70 -8.72 -9.54
N ASN A 603 25.03 -8.57 -10.69
CA ASN A 603 24.05 -7.49 -10.83
C ASN A 603 22.76 -7.83 -10.04
N ASN A 604 22.41 -6.98 -9.07
CA ASN A 604 21.39 -7.25 -8.03
C ASN A 604 20.05 -6.55 -8.28
N ASP A 605 19.77 -6.08 -9.50
CA ASP A 605 18.50 -5.40 -9.83
C ASP A 605 17.24 -6.30 -9.75
N VAL A 606 17.38 -7.60 -9.49
CA VAL A 606 16.26 -8.57 -9.50
C VAL A 606 15.18 -8.25 -8.45
N LEU A 607 15.50 -7.56 -7.36
CA LEU A 607 14.53 -7.14 -6.33
C LEU A 607 13.75 -5.85 -6.68
N ARG A 608 13.81 -5.36 -7.93
CA ARG A 608 13.04 -4.18 -8.39
C ARG A 608 11.71 -4.52 -9.08
N ASN A 609 11.51 -5.76 -9.55
CA ASN A 609 10.25 -6.16 -10.19
C ASN A 609 9.25 -6.69 -9.15
N ARG A 610 7.95 -6.40 -9.37
CA ARG A 610 6.85 -6.73 -8.44
C ARG A 610 6.37 -8.19 -8.52
N ASP A 611 7.00 -9.01 -9.37
CA ASP A 611 6.57 -10.38 -9.64
C ASP A 611 7.31 -11.35 -8.71
N TYR A 612 6.60 -11.82 -7.69
CA TYR A 612 7.12 -12.59 -6.54
C TYR A 612 7.49 -14.05 -6.86
N ASP A 613 8.39 -14.30 -7.82
CA ASP A 613 9.04 -15.62 -7.96
C ASP A 613 10.40 -15.66 -7.25
N PHE A 614 10.34 -15.96 -5.95
CA PHE A 614 11.53 -16.14 -5.12
C PHE A 614 12.37 -17.36 -5.52
N ALA A 615 11.77 -18.41 -6.11
CA ALA A 615 12.50 -19.61 -6.49
C ALA A 615 13.37 -19.33 -7.73
N SER A 616 12.81 -18.73 -8.77
CA SER A 616 13.57 -18.25 -9.92
C SER A 616 14.63 -17.22 -9.53
N THR A 617 14.29 -16.29 -8.62
CA THR A 617 15.24 -15.29 -8.10
C THR A 617 16.43 -15.92 -7.39
N ALA A 618 16.20 -16.83 -6.44
CA ALA A 618 17.26 -17.51 -5.70
C ALA A 618 18.14 -18.38 -6.63
N TRP A 619 17.53 -19.08 -7.59
CA TRP A 619 18.24 -19.88 -8.59
C TRP A 619 19.14 -19.01 -9.49
N SER A 620 18.61 -17.89 -9.99
CA SER A 620 19.38 -16.92 -10.80
C SER A 620 20.59 -16.39 -10.03
N GLN A 621 20.41 -15.97 -8.77
CA GLN A 621 21.51 -15.47 -7.95
C GLN A 621 22.56 -16.56 -7.64
N ARG A 622 22.13 -17.78 -7.31
CA ARG A 622 23.02 -18.93 -7.12
C ARG A 622 23.93 -19.16 -8.33
N ASN A 623 23.38 -19.07 -9.54
CA ASN A 623 24.14 -19.26 -10.77
C ASN A 623 25.18 -18.16 -11.02
N LYS A 624 24.87 -16.90 -10.68
CA LYS A 624 25.86 -15.80 -10.73
C LYS A 624 27.00 -15.98 -9.74
N PHE A 625 26.74 -16.54 -8.56
CA PHE A 625 27.81 -16.90 -7.62
C PHE A 625 28.65 -18.08 -8.12
N LEU A 626 28.04 -19.10 -8.73
CA LEU A 626 28.77 -20.21 -9.37
C LEU A 626 29.61 -19.74 -10.57
N GLU A 627 29.11 -18.79 -11.35
CA GLU A 627 29.87 -18.12 -12.42
C GLU A 627 31.08 -17.36 -11.85
N LEU A 628 30.88 -16.57 -10.79
CA LEU A 628 31.97 -15.92 -10.09
C LEU A 628 32.98 -16.95 -9.55
N GLN A 629 32.55 -18.04 -8.92
CA GLN A 629 33.44 -19.09 -8.44
C GLN A 629 34.33 -19.66 -9.56
N ARG A 630 33.73 -20.02 -10.71
CA ARG A 630 34.48 -20.53 -11.88
C ARG A 630 35.50 -19.50 -12.36
N LEU A 631 35.15 -18.22 -12.40
CA LEU A 631 36.07 -17.15 -12.76
C LEU A 631 37.25 -17.05 -11.79
N LEU A 632 37.04 -17.25 -10.48
CA LEU A 632 38.12 -17.31 -9.49
C LEU A 632 39.02 -18.55 -9.68
N GLU A 633 38.43 -19.70 -10.02
CA GLU A 633 39.16 -20.94 -10.30
C GLU A 633 40.04 -20.86 -11.55
N THR A 634 39.75 -19.95 -12.50
CA THR A 634 40.63 -19.66 -13.65
C THR A 634 41.79 -18.71 -13.35
N LYS A 635 41.86 -18.13 -12.15
CA LYS A 635 42.94 -17.22 -11.75
C LYS A 635 43.96 -17.96 -10.90
N THR A 636 45.22 -17.95 -11.33
CA THR A 636 46.33 -18.24 -10.43
C THR A 636 46.35 -17.20 -9.31
N PRO A 637 46.42 -17.62 -8.03
CA PRO A 637 46.77 -16.69 -6.97
C PRO A 637 48.14 -16.09 -7.30
N LEU A 638 48.24 -14.76 -7.28
CA LEU A 638 49.55 -14.11 -7.25
C LEU A 638 50.23 -14.56 -5.94
N GLN A 639 51.53 -14.90 -5.97
CA GLN A 639 52.29 -15.29 -4.76
C GLN A 639 52.51 -14.07 -3.86
N ILE A 640 51.44 -13.62 -3.20
CA ILE A 640 51.42 -12.41 -2.41
C ILE A 640 50.40 -12.59 -1.27
N ASP A 641 50.83 -13.24 -0.18
CA ASP A 641 50.07 -13.35 1.06
C ASP A 641 49.99 -11.99 1.83
N GLU A 642 50.55 -10.90 1.27
CA GLU A 642 50.72 -9.58 1.93
C GLU A 642 50.15 -8.36 1.16
N ILE A 643 49.41 -8.54 0.06
CA ILE A 643 48.58 -7.43 -0.46
C ILE A 643 47.26 -7.46 0.28
N GLU A 644 47.13 -6.57 1.27
CA GLU A 644 45.82 -6.20 1.80
C GLU A 644 44.93 -5.82 0.60
N LEU A 645 43.75 -6.46 0.44
CA LEU A 645 42.73 -6.01 -0.51
C LEU A 645 42.01 -4.74 -0.01
N ARG A 646 42.73 -3.87 0.69
CA ARG A 646 42.27 -2.60 1.25
C ARG A 646 42.15 -1.55 0.17
N ILE A 647 41.09 -0.76 0.20
CA ILE A 647 41.07 0.49 -0.58
C ILE A 647 42.11 1.40 0.10
N PRO A 648 43.17 1.86 -0.59
CA PRO A 648 44.15 2.72 0.05
C PRO A 648 43.43 3.99 0.52
N GLU A 649 43.60 4.32 1.81
CA GLU A 649 43.12 5.59 2.34
C GLU A 649 43.69 6.71 1.46
N LYS A 650 42.82 7.66 1.08
CA LYS A 650 43.32 8.93 0.56
C LYS A 650 44.11 9.57 1.70
N LYS A 651 45.44 9.56 1.58
CA LYS A 651 46.31 10.43 2.36
C LYS A 651 45.82 11.89 2.19
N PRO A 652 45.93 12.70 3.26
CA PRO A 652 45.22 13.98 3.40
C PRO A 652 45.48 14.98 2.26
#